data_AF-A0A7L2IMM6-F1
#
_entry.id   AF-A0A7L2IMM6-F1
#
_cell.length_a   1.000
_cell.length_b   1.000
_cell.length_c   1.000
_cell.angle_alpha   90.00
_cell.angle_beta   90.00
_cell.angle_gamma   90.00
#
_symmetry.space_group_name_H-M   'P 1'
#
loop_
_entity.id
_entity.type
_entity.pdbx_description
1 polymer ?
#
loop_
_entity_poly.entity_id
_entity_poly.type
_entity_poly.pdbx_seq_one_letter_code
_entity_poly.pdbx_strand_id
1 'polypeptide(L)'
;YFLLFSALSLDRVRWCTVSEQEFSKCSDMSKAFGGVGILPSLECTKGGSAANCTQMIKDDLADAVTLDGRLIYQAGKEHGLKPVVAEVYDQEIGTSYYAVAVVRKDSSITINSLKGVTSCHTGINRTAGWDVPVGYLIDSGHLAAMGCDLPRAVSDYFNASCVPGANGINYPKSLCQLCKGNSIGQKKCERSSQEQYYDYSGAFRCLAERAGEVAFMKHSTVPENTDGESLSSWAQKLRSQDFQLLCRNGSRAEVTEWRNCHLARVPARAVVVRPDMDGAVVFQLLNQGQQRFNGVGTKFQMFDSAAYGAQNLLFRDSTTGLVAVTAQNYQTWLGEEYLHAVQALSCDPNTLPESLNWCVVSTEEIWKCGEMAIAFKRKNLSPTIQCISAKTKEDCMELIQKKESHAVVLGGADIYTAGKTYGLVPAAGESYSADDSSNAYYAVVLVKRNPSNAFTINDLKGKKSCHTGLGRTAGWNIPIGLLIKRGVIKTRDCNIPQAVSEFFSASCVPGAEQDNSPPKLCQLCIGDDSGNHKCSASSQERYYSYSGAFRCLAEDSGDVAFVKHSTVLENTDGRNTDSWARDLNSSDFQLLCPNGARAEVTQFAECHLAQVPAQAIMVHPDTNVFALYGLLDKAQDYFGNNNNGNGFKMFDSSAFQGKNLIFKDSAVGIVPVRERRTYVKWLGGEYIDSLEGLQTPQCSGADNKIRQHLLMTAAIPLLILCQIQGLD
;
A
#
# COMPACT_ATOMS: atom_id res chain seq x y z
N TYR A 1 -14.69 4.24 53.07
CA TYR A 1 -15.61 4.58 51.98
C TYR A 1 -15.32 3.67 50.81
N PHE A 2 -16.00 2.52 50.77
CA PHE A 2 -16.02 1.62 49.62
C PHE A 2 -17.00 2.20 48.60
N LEU A 3 -16.51 2.67 47.45
CA LEU A 3 -17.36 3.01 46.31
C LEU A 3 -17.48 1.77 45.44
N LEU A 4 -18.63 1.11 45.54
CA LEU A 4 -19.11 0.14 44.56
C LEU A 4 -19.24 0.85 43.21
N PHE A 5 -18.37 0.51 42.25
CA PHE A 5 -18.69 0.67 40.84
C PHE A 5 -19.76 -0.37 40.52
N SER A 6 -21.03 0.02 40.62
CA SER A 6 -22.13 -0.72 40.01
C SER A 6 -21.92 -0.72 38.49
N ALA A 7 -21.59 -1.87 37.92
CA ALA A 7 -21.69 -2.12 36.50
C ALA A 7 -23.15 -1.88 36.10
N LEU A 8 -23.42 -0.81 35.34
CA LEU A 8 -24.70 -0.57 34.70
C LEU A 8 -24.92 -1.72 33.71
N SER A 9 -25.71 -2.72 34.09
CA SER A 9 -26.24 -3.69 33.13
C SER A 9 -27.10 -2.92 32.13
N LEU A 10 -26.86 -3.08 30.82
CA LEU A 10 -27.80 -2.58 29.82
C LEU A 10 -29.17 -3.21 30.08
N ASP A 11 -30.18 -2.39 30.36
CA ASP A 11 -31.55 -2.87 30.62
C ASP A 11 -32.26 -3.34 29.35
N ARG A 12 -31.81 -2.86 28.17
CA ARG A 12 -32.37 -3.17 26.84
C ARG A 12 -31.33 -3.06 25.73
N VAL A 13 -31.60 -3.70 24.59
CA VAL A 13 -30.85 -3.56 23.33
C VAL A 13 -31.81 -3.10 22.23
N ARG A 14 -31.57 -1.91 21.66
CA ARG A 14 -32.34 -1.36 20.53
C ARG A 14 -31.74 -1.83 19.20
N TRP A 15 -32.39 -2.77 18.54
CA TRP A 15 -32.00 -3.31 17.25
C TRP A 15 -32.49 -2.43 16.10
N CYS A 16 -31.58 -1.93 15.28
CA CYS A 16 -31.94 -1.14 14.12
C CYS A 16 -32.28 -2.03 12.92
N THR A 17 -33.43 -1.79 12.29
CA THR A 17 -33.92 -2.54 11.12
C THR A 17 -33.90 -1.69 9.86
N VAL A 18 -33.51 -2.27 8.73
CA VAL A 18 -33.30 -1.56 7.46
C VAL A 18 -34.52 -1.61 6.53
N SER A 19 -35.58 -2.32 6.89
CA SER A 19 -36.85 -2.37 6.13
C SER A 19 -38.07 -2.59 7.04
N GLU A 20 -39.26 -2.37 6.51
CA GLU A 20 -40.53 -2.63 7.22
C GLU A 20 -40.74 -4.12 7.50
N GLN A 21 -40.38 -5.00 6.55
CA GLN A 21 -40.44 -6.45 6.74
C GLN A 21 -39.49 -6.89 7.86
N GLU A 22 -38.29 -6.31 7.89
CA GLU A 22 -37.30 -6.59 8.94
C GLU A 22 -37.73 -6.05 10.30
N PHE A 23 -38.38 -4.87 10.34
CA PHE A 23 -39.00 -4.34 11.56
C PHE A 23 -40.08 -5.27 12.09
N SER A 24 -40.92 -5.85 11.21
CA SER A 24 -41.93 -6.84 11.59
C SER A 24 -41.30 -8.09 12.19
N LYS A 25 -40.27 -8.66 11.54
CA LYS A 25 -39.52 -9.82 12.07
C LYS A 25 -38.84 -9.51 13.40
N CYS A 26 -38.23 -8.33 13.53
CA CYS A 26 -37.62 -7.90 14.79
C CYS A 26 -38.66 -7.79 15.91
N SER A 27 -39.84 -7.23 15.61
CA SER A 27 -40.92 -7.08 16.58
C SER A 27 -41.42 -8.43 17.08
N ASP A 28 -41.53 -9.43 16.20
CA ASP A 28 -41.88 -10.79 16.58
C ASP A 28 -40.76 -11.49 17.35
N MET A 29 -39.49 -11.26 16.97
CA MET A 29 -38.31 -11.72 17.71
C MET A 29 -38.30 -11.17 19.13
N SER A 30 -38.57 -9.87 19.30
CA SER A 30 -38.68 -9.18 20.59
C SER A 30 -39.77 -9.80 21.46
N LYS A 31 -40.98 -10.02 20.91
CA LYS A 31 -42.07 -10.69 21.62
C LYS A 31 -41.73 -12.13 22.00
N ALA A 32 -41.10 -12.89 21.10
CA ALA A 32 -40.69 -14.26 21.36
C ALA A 32 -39.66 -14.31 22.50
N PHE A 33 -38.65 -13.43 22.48
CA PHE A 33 -37.63 -13.33 23.51
C PHE A 33 -38.22 -12.96 24.87
N GLY A 34 -39.10 -11.94 24.89
CA GLY A 34 -39.82 -11.53 26.10
C GLY A 34 -40.73 -12.63 26.65
N GLY A 35 -41.41 -13.38 25.79
CA GLY A 35 -42.32 -14.46 26.17
C GLY A 35 -41.63 -15.65 26.88
N VAL A 36 -40.32 -15.79 26.72
CA VAL A 36 -39.52 -16.84 27.39
C VAL A 36 -38.50 -16.28 28.39
N GLY A 37 -38.59 -14.97 28.70
CA GLY A 37 -37.79 -14.29 29.72
C GLY A 37 -36.31 -14.11 29.37
N ILE A 38 -35.95 -13.97 28.08
CA ILE A 38 -34.57 -13.63 27.70
C ILE A 38 -34.31 -12.17 28.05
N LEU A 39 -33.16 -11.91 28.70
CA LEU A 39 -32.68 -10.58 29.08
C LEU A 39 -31.29 -10.30 28.48
N PRO A 40 -30.94 -9.02 28.24
CA PRO A 40 -31.78 -7.82 28.37
C PRO A 40 -32.91 -7.77 27.32
N SER A 41 -33.89 -6.88 27.50
CA SER A 41 -35.02 -6.81 26.57
C SER A 41 -34.58 -6.34 25.18
N LEU A 42 -35.19 -6.89 24.13
CA LEU A 42 -34.93 -6.47 22.75
C LEU A 42 -36.00 -5.47 22.31
N GLU A 43 -35.59 -4.29 21.87
CA GLU A 43 -36.46 -3.29 21.22
C GLU A 43 -36.06 -3.13 19.76
N CYS A 44 -36.99 -2.69 18.90
CA CYS A 44 -36.75 -2.54 17.47
C CYS A 44 -36.91 -1.08 17.06
N THR A 45 -35.92 -0.56 16.33
CA THR A 45 -35.88 0.82 15.84
C THR A 45 -35.86 0.83 14.31
N LYS A 46 -36.71 1.68 13.70
CA LYS A 46 -36.78 1.82 12.24
C LYS A 46 -35.64 2.71 11.74
N GLY A 47 -34.64 2.10 11.08
CA GLY A 47 -33.57 2.84 10.41
C GLY A 47 -33.80 3.02 8.90
N GLY A 48 -34.48 2.09 8.24
CA GLY A 48 -34.81 2.19 6.81
C GLY A 48 -33.63 2.05 5.82
N SER A 49 -32.39 2.07 6.30
CA SER A 49 -31.20 1.67 5.55
C SER A 49 -30.06 1.32 6.49
N ALA A 50 -29.08 0.55 6.01
CA ALA A 50 -27.90 0.20 6.80
C ALA A 50 -27.09 1.46 7.18
N ALA A 51 -26.86 2.38 6.24
CA ALA A 51 -26.14 3.63 6.50
C ALA A 51 -26.83 4.51 7.55
N ASN A 52 -28.16 4.61 7.52
CA ASN A 52 -28.88 5.32 8.56
C ASN A 52 -28.77 4.59 9.91
N CYS A 53 -28.84 3.26 9.93
CA CYS A 53 -28.64 2.50 11.17
C CYS A 53 -27.25 2.72 11.78
N THR A 54 -26.18 2.80 10.98
CA THR A 54 -24.83 3.05 11.51
C THR A 54 -24.71 4.45 12.10
N GLN A 55 -25.34 5.46 11.48
CA GLN A 55 -25.43 6.81 12.02
C GLN A 55 -26.27 6.85 13.31
N MET A 56 -27.43 6.19 13.33
CA MET A 56 -28.27 6.10 14.53
C MET A 56 -27.56 5.41 15.70
N ILE A 57 -26.73 4.39 15.43
CA ILE A 57 -25.93 3.75 16.48
C ILE A 57 -24.88 4.72 17.01
N LYS A 58 -24.20 5.47 16.14
CA LYS A 58 -23.25 6.52 16.54
C LYS A 58 -23.91 7.58 17.42
N ASP A 59 -25.12 8.01 17.05
CA ASP A 59 -25.87 9.06 17.75
C ASP A 59 -26.67 8.55 18.97
N ASP A 60 -26.43 7.31 19.39
CA ASP A 60 -27.11 6.67 20.53
C ASP A 60 -28.65 6.59 20.39
N LEU A 61 -29.16 6.51 19.16
CA LEU A 61 -30.57 6.30 18.84
C LEU A 61 -30.91 4.81 18.60
N ALA A 62 -29.90 3.98 18.34
CA ALA A 62 -29.99 2.53 18.28
C ALA A 62 -28.71 1.92 18.87
N ASP A 63 -28.69 0.60 19.11
CA ASP A 63 -27.56 -0.07 19.76
C ASP A 63 -26.84 -1.07 18.85
N ALA A 64 -27.59 -1.81 18.02
CA ALA A 64 -27.04 -2.87 17.19
C ALA A 64 -27.68 -2.96 15.81
N VAL A 65 -26.89 -3.39 14.81
CA VAL A 65 -27.36 -3.74 13.45
C VAL A 65 -26.44 -4.79 12.83
N THR A 66 -26.98 -5.70 12.02
CA THR A 66 -26.18 -6.68 11.26
C THR A 66 -25.72 -6.10 9.93
N LEU A 67 -24.41 -6.06 9.70
CA LEU A 67 -23.78 -5.51 8.49
C LEU A 67 -22.95 -6.56 7.75
N ASP A 68 -22.75 -6.35 6.44
CA ASP A 68 -21.76 -7.08 5.65
C ASP A 68 -20.36 -6.46 5.75
N GLY A 69 -19.35 -7.14 5.21
CA GLY A 69 -17.95 -6.71 5.31
C GLY A 69 -17.68 -5.28 4.82
N ARG A 70 -18.34 -4.84 3.73
CA ARG A 70 -18.16 -3.49 3.18
C ARG A 70 -18.77 -2.44 4.11
N LEU A 71 -19.98 -2.69 4.60
CA LEU A 71 -20.66 -1.80 5.53
C LEU A 71 -19.97 -1.79 6.91
N ILE A 72 -19.38 -2.91 7.35
CA ILE A 72 -18.55 -2.97 8.58
C ILE A 72 -17.33 -2.06 8.43
N TYR A 73 -16.66 -2.07 7.27
CA TYR A 73 -15.54 -1.14 7.02
C TYR A 73 -15.98 0.32 7.11
N GLN A 74 -17.08 0.69 6.46
CA GLN A 74 -17.60 2.07 6.49
C GLN A 74 -18.00 2.48 7.91
N ALA A 75 -18.75 1.63 8.61
CA ALA A 75 -19.17 1.84 9.99
C ALA A 75 -17.98 2.02 10.95
N GLY A 76 -16.95 1.20 10.80
CA GLY A 76 -15.74 1.29 11.60
C GLY A 76 -14.93 2.55 11.30
N LYS A 77 -14.77 2.90 10.02
CA LYS A 77 -13.99 4.08 9.58
C LYS A 77 -14.68 5.40 9.94
N GLU A 78 -15.97 5.54 9.65
CA GLU A 78 -16.68 6.82 9.73
C GLU A 78 -17.32 7.08 11.11
N HIS A 79 -17.60 6.01 11.85
CA HIS A 79 -18.34 6.07 13.10
C HIS A 79 -17.67 5.32 14.26
N GLY A 80 -16.54 4.66 14.03
CA GLY A 80 -15.83 3.91 15.06
C GLY A 80 -16.58 2.67 15.56
N LEU A 81 -17.59 2.17 14.84
CA LEU A 81 -18.35 1.00 15.30
C LEU A 81 -17.50 -0.28 15.25
N LYS A 82 -17.79 -1.22 16.15
CA LYS A 82 -17.06 -2.50 16.27
C LYS A 82 -17.98 -3.72 16.05
N PRO A 83 -17.52 -4.76 15.35
CA PRO A 83 -18.25 -6.03 15.24
C PRO A 83 -18.14 -6.84 16.54
N VAL A 84 -19.25 -7.43 17.00
CA VAL A 84 -19.32 -8.16 18.27
C VAL A 84 -19.89 -9.57 18.18
N VAL A 85 -20.74 -9.84 17.19
CA VAL A 85 -21.32 -11.18 16.96
C VAL A 85 -21.30 -11.46 15.47
N ALA A 86 -20.89 -12.65 15.05
CA ALA A 86 -20.77 -13.02 13.65
C ALA A 86 -21.68 -14.18 13.25
N GLU A 87 -22.17 -14.14 12.02
CA GLU A 87 -22.89 -15.25 11.39
C GLU A 87 -21.93 -16.40 11.03
N VAL A 88 -22.38 -17.63 11.26
CA VAL A 88 -21.75 -18.88 10.81
C VAL A 88 -22.64 -19.48 9.73
N TYR A 89 -22.06 -19.87 8.60
CA TYR A 89 -22.81 -20.48 7.50
C TYR A 89 -22.53 -21.97 7.34
N ASP A 90 -21.30 -22.39 7.64
CA ASP A 90 -20.83 -23.77 7.52
C ASP A 90 -19.90 -24.10 8.70
N GLN A 91 -19.99 -25.32 9.22
CA GLN A 91 -19.15 -25.81 10.31
C GLN A 91 -17.68 -25.94 9.91
N GLU A 92 -17.37 -26.12 8.62
CA GLU A 92 -15.99 -26.32 8.14
C GLU A 92 -15.20 -25.02 7.90
N ILE A 93 -15.89 -23.97 7.46
CA ILE A 93 -15.28 -22.66 7.10
C ILE A 93 -15.62 -21.58 8.15
N GLY A 94 -16.61 -21.85 9.01
CA GLY A 94 -17.02 -21.01 10.13
C GLY A 94 -17.65 -19.70 9.67
N THR A 95 -17.04 -18.58 10.08
CA THR A 95 -17.53 -17.21 9.85
C THR A 95 -16.92 -16.57 8.61
N SER A 96 -16.61 -17.33 7.55
CA SER A 96 -15.97 -16.78 6.35
C SER A 96 -16.17 -17.64 5.11
N TYR A 97 -15.76 -17.12 3.97
CA TYR A 97 -15.50 -17.89 2.76
C TYR A 97 -14.37 -17.23 1.97
N TYR A 98 -13.80 -17.93 1.00
CA TYR A 98 -12.69 -17.42 0.21
C TYR A 98 -13.16 -17.02 -1.18
N ALA A 99 -12.75 -15.82 -1.61
CA ALA A 99 -12.92 -15.33 -2.97
C ALA A 99 -11.70 -15.75 -3.80
N VAL A 100 -11.96 -16.36 -4.95
CA VAL A 100 -10.92 -16.94 -5.82
C VAL A 100 -11.11 -16.46 -7.27
N ALA A 101 -10.01 -16.45 -8.01
CA ALA A 101 -10.01 -16.33 -9.47
C ALA A 101 -9.68 -17.69 -10.07
N VAL A 102 -10.50 -18.15 -11.01
CA VAL A 102 -10.42 -19.47 -11.63
C VAL A 102 -10.19 -19.34 -13.13
N VAL A 103 -9.31 -20.16 -13.66
CA VAL A 103 -9.06 -20.32 -15.10
C VAL A 103 -9.15 -21.80 -15.48
N ARG A 104 -9.25 -22.08 -16.79
CA ARG A 104 -9.08 -23.44 -17.29
C ARG A 104 -7.60 -23.83 -17.24
N LYS A 105 -7.32 -25.12 -17.02
CA LYS A 105 -5.96 -25.67 -16.89
C LYS A 105 -5.13 -25.53 -18.18
N ASP A 106 -5.80 -25.49 -19.34
CA ASP A 106 -5.17 -25.31 -20.65
C ASP A 106 -4.73 -23.86 -20.95
N SER A 107 -5.04 -22.91 -20.06
CA SER A 107 -4.63 -21.51 -20.19
C SER A 107 -3.19 -21.27 -19.70
N SER A 108 -2.54 -20.21 -20.18
CA SER A 108 -1.27 -19.69 -19.64
C SER A 108 -1.46 -18.47 -18.73
N ILE A 109 -2.70 -18.04 -18.50
CA ILE A 109 -3.05 -16.84 -17.74
C ILE A 109 -2.62 -16.99 -16.27
N THR A 110 -2.00 -15.94 -15.75
CA THR A 110 -1.69 -15.75 -14.32
C THR A 110 -2.43 -14.52 -13.79
N ILE A 111 -2.41 -14.28 -12.48
CA ILE A 111 -3.02 -13.08 -11.90
C ILE A 111 -2.41 -11.77 -12.46
N ASN A 112 -1.14 -11.81 -12.90
CA ASN A 112 -0.41 -10.65 -13.41
C ASN A 112 -0.65 -10.40 -14.91
N SER A 113 -1.31 -11.32 -15.62
CA SER A 113 -1.53 -11.26 -17.06
C SER A 113 -3.01 -11.14 -17.44
N LEU A 114 -3.82 -10.50 -16.58
CA LEU A 114 -5.27 -10.36 -16.77
C LEU A 114 -5.68 -9.20 -17.70
N LYS A 115 -4.77 -8.27 -18.00
CA LYS A 115 -5.05 -7.15 -18.91
C LYS A 115 -5.35 -7.68 -20.33
N GLY A 116 -6.47 -7.26 -20.90
CA GLY A 116 -6.94 -7.70 -22.22
C GLY A 116 -7.60 -9.08 -22.26
N VAL A 117 -7.73 -9.75 -21.11
CA VAL A 117 -8.42 -11.06 -21.00
C VAL A 117 -9.95 -10.85 -20.96
N THR A 118 -10.72 -11.88 -21.28
CA THR A 118 -12.18 -11.90 -21.10
C THR A 118 -12.59 -12.43 -19.72
N SER A 119 -13.51 -11.74 -19.02
CA SER A 119 -13.82 -12.03 -17.61
C SER A 119 -15.30 -12.36 -17.32
N CYS A 120 -15.52 -13.25 -16.34
CA CYS A 120 -16.83 -13.65 -15.84
C CYS A 120 -16.99 -13.25 -14.37
N HIS A 121 -18.04 -12.49 -14.06
CA HIS A 121 -18.30 -11.96 -12.72
C HIS A 121 -19.67 -12.40 -12.23
N THR A 122 -19.82 -12.63 -10.92
CA THR A 122 -21.13 -13.02 -10.34
C THR A 122 -22.19 -11.91 -10.39
N GLY A 123 -21.77 -10.67 -10.63
CA GLY A 123 -22.62 -9.48 -10.70
C GLY A 123 -21.96 -8.24 -10.11
N ILE A 124 -22.43 -7.06 -10.52
CA ILE A 124 -21.94 -5.76 -10.04
C ILE A 124 -22.16 -5.62 -8.52
N ASN A 125 -21.18 -5.08 -7.78
CA ASN A 125 -21.23 -4.91 -6.31
C ASN A 125 -21.50 -6.21 -5.54
N ARG A 126 -21.02 -7.34 -6.06
CA ARG A 126 -21.02 -8.63 -5.35
C ARG A 126 -19.63 -8.89 -4.79
N THR A 127 -19.55 -9.43 -3.58
CA THR A 127 -18.27 -9.50 -2.87
C THR A 127 -17.20 -10.33 -3.58
N ALA A 128 -17.41 -11.64 -3.80
CA ALA A 128 -16.39 -12.50 -4.42
C ALA A 128 -16.22 -12.26 -5.93
N GLY A 129 -17.27 -11.80 -6.61
CA GLY A 129 -17.29 -11.65 -8.05
C GLY A 129 -17.00 -10.24 -8.57
N TRP A 130 -16.95 -9.24 -7.70
CA TRP A 130 -16.71 -7.85 -8.08
C TRP A 130 -15.83 -7.13 -7.06
N ASP A 131 -16.28 -7.00 -5.81
CA ASP A 131 -15.58 -6.16 -4.82
C ASP A 131 -14.15 -6.65 -4.58
N VAL A 132 -13.98 -7.92 -4.17
CA VAL A 132 -12.64 -8.49 -3.93
C VAL A 132 -11.75 -8.44 -5.17
N PRO A 133 -12.15 -8.95 -6.35
CA PRO A 133 -11.24 -8.96 -7.50
C PRO A 133 -10.92 -7.57 -8.03
N VAL A 134 -11.90 -6.66 -8.13
CA VAL A 134 -11.64 -5.28 -8.60
C VAL A 134 -10.82 -4.52 -7.58
N GLY A 135 -11.16 -4.63 -6.30
CA GLY A 135 -10.40 -4.03 -5.21
C GLY A 135 -8.95 -4.53 -5.17
N TYR A 136 -8.75 -5.84 -5.28
CA TYR A 136 -7.42 -6.44 -5.35
C TYR A 136 -6.63 -5.93 -6.57
N LEU A 137 -7.23 -5.86 -7.76
CA LEU A 137 -6.55 -5.39 -8.97
C LEU A 137 -6.11 -3.92 -8.85
N ILE A 138 -6.92 -3.08 -8.20
CA ILE A 138 -6.56 -1.69 -7.90
C ILE A 138 -5.44 -1.61 -6.87
N ASP A 139 -5.62 -2.34 -5.78
CA ASP A 139 -4.71 -2.38 -4.63
C ASP A 139 -3.32 -2.92 -4.97
N SER A 140 -3.26 -3.93 -5.84
CA SER A 140 -2.02 -4.48 -6.41
C SER A 140 -1.47 -3.66 -7.58
N GLY A 141 -2.18 -2.61 -8.00
CA GLY A 141 -1.73 -1.70 -9.03
C GLY A 141 -1.81 -2.24 -10.46
N HIS A 142 -2.56 -3.32 -10.68
CA HIS A 142 -2.84 -3.84 -12.02
C HIS A 142 -3.91 -3.01 -12.74
N LEU A 143 -4.84 -2.40 -12.00
CA LEU A 143 -5.95 -1.63 -12.53
C LEU A 143 -5.95 -0.22 -11.93
N ALA A 144 -5.79 0.80 -12.77
CA ALA A 144 -5.82 2.20 -12.36
C ALA A 144 -7.19 2.81 -12.64
N ALA A 145 -7.86 3.32 -11.60
CA ALA A 145 -9.18 3.93 -11.69
C ALA A 145 -9.13 5.46 -11.53
N MET A 146 -8.92 6.17 -12.65
CA MET A 146 -8.98 7.63 -12.68
C MET A 146 -10.37 8.14 -12.30
N GLY A 147 -10.44 9.15 -11.42
CA GLY A 147 -11.70 9.74 -10.96
C GLY A 147 -12.64 8.75 -10.25
N CYS A 148 -12.13 7.57 -9.89
CA CYS A 148 -12.88 6.51 -9.22
C CYS A 148 -14.07 5.95 -10.02
N ASP A 149 -14.01 6.06 -11.35
CA ASP A 149 -14.92 5.39 -12.27
C ASP A 149 -14.50 3.90 -12.44
N LEU A 150 -14.84 3.09 -11.44
CA LEU A 150 -14.48 1.67 -11.40
C LEU A 150 -15.02 0.89 -12.61
N PRO A 151 -16.30 1.03 -13.01
CA PRO A 151 -16.82 0.28 -14.15
C PRO A 151 -16.09 0.60 -15.45
N ARG A 152 -15.72 1.87 -15.68
CA ARG A 152 -14.91 2.24 -16.85
C ARG A 152 -13.50 1.70 -16.78
N ALA A 153 -12.85 1.78 -15.62
CA ALA A 153 -11.52 1.22 -15.43
C ALA A 153 -11.48 -0.30 -15.68
N VAL A 154 -12.49 -1.05 -15.22
CA VAL A 154 -12.65 -2.48 -15.51
C VAL A 154 -12.91 -2.74 -17.00
N SER A 155 -13.73 -1.91 -17.64
CA SER A 155 -13.99 -1.98 -19.09
C SER A 155 -12.74 -1.74 -19.93
N ASP A 156 -11.85 -0.84 -19.51
CA ASP A 156 -10.60 -0.56 -20.23
C ASP A 156 -9.54 -1.64 -19.96
N TYR A 157 -9.64 -2.34 -18.83
CA TYR A 157 -8.68 -3.36 -18.41
C TYR A 157 -8.94 -4.72 -19.06
N PHE A 158 -10.18 -5.21 -19.05
CA PHE A 158 -10.57 -6.47 -19.69
C PHE A 158 -11.06 -6.21 -21.11
N ASN A 159 -10.83 -7.14 -22.03
CA ASN A 159 -11.28 -6.99 -23.43
C ASN A 159 -12.82 -7.02 -23.54
N ALA A 160 -13.46 -7.92 -22.79
CA ALA A 160 -14.90 -8.00 -22.64
C ALA A 160 -15.24 -8.76 -21.36
N SER A 161 -16.43 -8.53 -20.81
CA SER A 161 -16.85 -9.19 -19.58
C SER A 161 -18.33 -9.60 -19.61
N CYS A 162 -18.71 -10.49 -18.70
CA CYS A 162 -20.08 -10.59 -18.21
C CYS A 162 -20.16 -10.15 -16.76
N VAL A 163 -20.77 -9.00 -16.52
CA VAL A 163 -21.00 -8.39 -15.21
C VAL A 163 -22.50 -8.14 -15.04
N PRO A 164 -23.29 -9.14 -14.61
CA PRO A 164 -24.72 -9.00 -14.42
C PRO A 164 -25.10 -7.80 -13.54
N GLY A 165 -26.06 -7.00 -14.00
CA GLY A 165 -26.49 -5.74 -13.38
C GLY A 165 -25.80 -4.50 -13.92
N ALA A 166 -24.76 -4.61 -14.75
CA ALA A 166 -24.08 -3.48 -15.40
C ALA A 166 -24.74 -3.08 -16.74
N ASN A 167 -26.07 -3.22 -16.86
CA ASN A 167 -26.81 -3.01 -18.10
C ASN A 167 -27.49 -1.62 -18.19
N GLY A 168 -27.23 -0.74 -17.23
CA GLY A 168 -27.70 0.66 -17.25
C GLY A 168 -26.92 1.53 -18.26
N ILE A 169 -27.51 2.68 -18.63
CA ILE A 169 -26.96 3.61 -19.64
C ILE A 169 -25.55 4.11 -19.27
N ASN A 170 -25.25 4.24 -17.98
CA ASN A 170 -23.98 4.76 -17.49
C ASN A 170 -22.85 3.73 -17.46
N TYR A 171 -23.12 2.46 -17.81
CA TYR A 171 -22.11 1.40 -17.83
C TYR A 171 -21.54 1.19 -19.23
N PRO A 172 -20.22 0.97 -19.36
CA PRO A 172 -19.62 0.56 -20.64
C PRO A 172 -20.21 -0.75 -21.15
N LYS A 173 -20.49 -0.82 -22.46
CA LYS A 173 -21.11 -1.99 -23.11
C LYS A 173 -20.28 -3.27 -23.00
N SER A 174 -18.95 -3.14 -22.93
CA SER A 174 -18.00 -4.25 -22.77
C SER A 174 -18.30 -5.11 -21.53
N LEU A 175 -18.83 -4.50 -20.46
CA LEU A 175 -19.14 -5.18 -19.19
C LEU A 175 -20.27 -6.21 -19.32
N CYS A 176 -21.13 -6.08 -20.31
CA CYS A 176 -22.24 -7.00 -20.58
C CYS A 176 -22.05 -7.79 -21.87
N GLN A 177 -20.93 -7.62 -22.57
CA GLN A 177 -20.72 -8.15 -23.91
C GLN A 177 -20.79 -9.69 -23.92
N LEU A 178 -20.19 -10.35 -22.92
CA LEU A 178 -20.15 -11.82 -22.82
C LEU A 178 -21.42 -12.42 -22.18
N CYS A 179 -22.30 -11.61 -21.60
CA CYS A 179 -23.52 -12.12 -20.98
C CYS A 179 -24.46 -12.76 -22.01
N LYS A 180 -25.22 -13.77 -21.57
CA LYS A 180 -25.97 -14.66 -22.47
C LYS A 180 -27.47 -14.40 -22.46
N GLY A 181 -28.01 -13.93 -21.35
CA GLY A 181 -29.44 -13.83 -21.10
C GLY A 181 -30.05 -15.21 -20.80
N ASN A 182 -31.37 -15.31 -20.96
CA ASN A 182 -32.10 -16.56 -20.78
C ASN A 182 -31.93 -17.50 -21.99
N SER A 183 -32.64 -18.63 -22.01
CA SER A 183 -32.52 -19.63 -23.08
C SER A 183 -32.85 -19.11 -24.49
N ILE A 184 -33.54 -17.98 -24.61
CA ILE A 184 -33.86 -17.31 -25.89
C ILE A 184 -33.10 -15.99 -26.07
N GLY A 185 -32.09 -15.71 -25.23
CA GLY A 185 -31.22 -14.54 -25.32
C GLY A 185 -31.83 -13.21 -24.82
N GLN A 186 -33.02 -13.26 -24.21
CA GLN A 186 -33.61 -12.08 -23.56
C GLN A 186 -33.02 -11.89 -22.16
N LYS A 187 -33.28 -10.73 -21.52
CA LYS A 187 -32.86 -10.48 -20.13
C LYS A 187 -31.34 -10.53 -19.93
N LYS A 188 -30.59 -10.24 -21.01
CA LYS A 188 -29.14 -10.21 -21.04
C LYS A 188 -28.59 -9.21 -20.01
N CYS A 189 -27.62 -9.68 -19.24
CA CYS A 189 -26.91 -8.94 -18.21
C CYS A 189 -27.82 -8.43 -17.07
N GLU A 190 -29.02 -9.01 -16.89
CA GLU A 190 -29.84 -8.71 -15.72
C GLU A 190 -29.24 -9.33 -14.44
N ARG A 191 -29.42 -8.65 -13.30
CA ARG A 191 -29.03 -9.17 -11.98
C ARG A 191 -30.10 -10.14 -11.45
N SER A 192 -30.40 -11.17 -12.22
CA SER A 192 -31.42 -12.17 -11.90
C SER A 192 -31.05 -13.53 -12.49
N SER A 193 -31.69 -14.59 -12.01
CA SER A 193 -31.50 -15.95 -12.54
C SER A 193 -31.95 -16.13 -14.00
N GLN A 194 -32.57 -15.11 -14.61
CA GLN A 194 -32.87 -15.10 -16.04
C GLN A 194 -31.59 -14.95 -16.88
N GLU A 195 -30.53 -14.33 -16.35
CA GLU A 195 -29.22 -14.33 -16.98
C GLU A 195 -28.48 -15.64 -16.63
N GLN A 196 -28.17 -16.46 -17.63
CA GLN A 196 -27.52 -17.77 -17.41
C GLN A 196 -26.12 -17.67 -16.78
N TYR A 197 -25.44 -16.53 -16.92
CA TYR A 197 -24.14 -16.27 -16.31
C TYR A 197 -24.21 -15.49 -14.99
N TYR A 198 -25.39 -15.40 -14.37
CA TYR A 198 -25.59 -14.74 -13.09
C TYR A 198 -25.19 -15.61 -11.89
N ASP A 199 -24.75 -14.96 -10.80
CA ASP A 199 -24.36 -15.58 -9.54
C ASP A 199 -23.09 -16.46 -9.68
N TYR A 200 -22.74 -17.22 -8.63
CA TYR A 200 -21.54 -18.05 -8.56
C TYR A 200 -21.53 -19.12 -9.66
N SER A 201 -22.57 -19.95 -9.74
CA SER A 201 -22.68 -21.00 -10.76
C SER A 201 -22.68 -20.44 -12.18
N GLY A 202 -23.35 -19.30 -12.41
CA GLY A 202 -23.37 -18.67 -13.72
C GLY A 202 -22.02 -18.08 -14.14
N ALA A 203 -21.28 -17.46 -13.21
CA ALA A 203 -19.93 -16.98 -13.49
C ALA A 203 -18.98 -18.15 -13.82
N PHE A 204 -19.11 -19.29 -13.13
CA PHE A 204 -18.37 -20.51 -13.47
C PHE A 204 -18.80 -21.09 -14.82
N ARG A 205 -20.10 -21.11 -15.11
CA ARG A 205 -20.64 -21.53 -16.40
C ARG A 205 -20.08 -20.69 -17.55
N CYS A 206 -19.96 -19.38 -17.38
CA CYS A 206 -19.34 -18.47 -18.34
C CYS A 206 -17.89 -18.86 -18.70
N LEU A 207 -17.10 -19.32 -17.71
CA LEU A 207 -15.76 -19.85 -17.92
C LEU A 207 -15.77 -21.23 -18.59
N ALA A 208 -16.65 -22.13 -18.13
CA ALA A 208 -16.76 -23.49 -18.63
C ALA A 208 -17.23 -23.56 -20.09
N GLU A 209 -18.19 -22.70 -20.47
CA GLU A 209 -18.68 -22.54 -21.85
C GLU A 209 -17.73 -21.71 -22.73
N ARG A 210 -16.54 -21.33 -22.21
CA ARG A 210 -15.49 -20.58 -22.93
C ARG A 210 -15.93 -19.21 -23.43
N ALA A 211 -16.95 -18.61 -22.80
CA ALA A 211 -17.31 -17.22 -23.08
C ALA A 211 -16.31 -16.24 -22.48
N GLY A 212 -15.81 -16.55 -21.27
CA GLY A 212 -14.67 -15.88 -20.65
C GLY A 212 -13.48 -16.81 -20.42
N GLU A 213 -12.34 -16.21 -20.08
CA GLU A 213 -11.07 -16.88 -19.82
C GLU A 213 -10.72 -16.93 -18.33
N VAL A 214 -11.27 -16.02 -17.53
CA VAL A 214 -11.17 -15.99 -16.06
C VAL A 214 -12.54 -15.80 -15.44
N ALA A 215 -12.80 -16.45 -14.29
CA ALA A 215 -14.02 -16.21 -13.51
C ALA A 215 -13.71 -15.95 -12.03
N PHE A 216 -14.44 -15.00 -11.45
CA PHE A 216 -14.29 -14.61 -10.04
C PHE A 216 -15.49 -15.10 -9.23
N MET A 217 -15.24 -15.94 -8.23
CA MET A 217 -16.29 -16.65 -7.49
C MET A 217 -15.81 -17.10 -6.09
N LYS A 218 -16.62 -17.93 -5.41
CA LYS A 218 -16.22 -18.56 -4.15
C LYS A 218 -15.41 -19.82 -4.42
N HIS A 219 -14.52 -20.16 -3.51
CA HIS A 219 -13.74 -21.41 -3.55
C HIS A 219 -14.60 -22.69 -3.69
N SER A 220 -15.81 -22.72 -3.14
CA SER A 220 -16.71 -23.89 -3.21
C SER A 220 -17.42 -24.06 -4.56
N THR A 221 -17.42 -23.04 -5.43
CA THR A 221 -18.25 -23.04 -6.64
C THR A 221 -17.82 -24.07 -7.68
N VAL A 222 -16.52 -24.33 -7.81
CA VAL A 222 -16.02 -25.37 -8.73
C VAL A 222 -16.46 -26.77 -8.30
N PRO A 223 -16.18 -27.25 -7.07
CA PRO A 223 -16.63 -28.58 -6.65
C PRO A 223 -18.16 -28.73 -6.67
N GLU A 224 -18.92 -27.69 -6.32
CA GLU A 224 -20.40 -27.70 -6.42
C GLU A 224 -20.94 -27.91 -7.86
N ASN A 225 -20.13 -27.63 -8.89
CA ASN A 225 -20.55 -27.66 -10.29
C ASN A 225 -19.69 -28.59 -11.16
N THR A 226 -18.93 -29.50 -10.55
CA THR A 226 -18.09 -30.47 -11.26
C THR A 226 -18.23 -31.85 -10.62
N ASP A 227 -17.56 -32.85 -11.18
CA ASP A 227 -17.39 -34.20 -10.59
C ASP A 227 -18.71 -34.93 -10.27
N GLY A 228 -19.81 -34.54 -10.92
CA GLY A 228 -21.13 -35.15 -10.77
C GLY A 228 -22.03 -34.52 -9.69
N GLU A 229 -21.56 -33.49 -8.98
CA GLU A 229 -22.31 -32.86 -7.88
C GLU A 229 -23.51 -32.01 -8.34
N SER A 230 -23.45 -31.46 -9.56
CA SER A 230 -24.54 -30.63 -10.10
C SER A 230 -25.50 -31.43 -10.99
N LEU A 231 -26.79 -31.31 -10.68
CA LEU A 231 -27.88 -31.86 -11.51
C LEU A 231 -28.08 -31.09 -12.83
N SER A 232 -27.42 -29.94 -13.00
CA SER A 232 -27.57 -29.10 -14.19
C SER A 232 -26.91 -29.74 -15.41
N SER A 233 -27.63 -29.81 -16.53
CA SER A 233 -27.14 -30.46 -17.76
C SER A 233 -25.84 -29.89 -18.32
N TRP A 234 -25.56 -28.59 -18.11
CA TRP A 234 -24.32 -27.95 -18.56
C TRP A 234 -23.08 -28.38 -17.74
N ALA A 235 -23.26 -28.84 -16.51
CA ALA A 235 -22.19 -29.14 -15.56
C ALA A 235 -21.82 -30.63 -15.48
N GLN A 236 -22.71 -31.53 -15.93
CA GLN A 236 -22.59 -32.99 -15.76
C GLN A 236 -21.28 -33.63 -16.25
N LYS A 237 -20.60 -33.01 -17.22
CA LYS A 237 -19.36 -33.54 -17.83
C LYS A 237 -18.09 -32.83 -17.37
N LEU A 238 -18.22 -31.80 -16.54
CA LEU A 238 -17.08 -30.99 -16.09
C LEU A 238 -16.34 -31.72 -14.96
N ARG A 239 -15.01 -31.66 -14.99
CA ARG A 239 -14.15 -32.19 -13.92
C ARG A 239 -13.43 -31.05 -13.22
N SER A 240 -13.31 -31.13 -11.90
CA SER A 240 -12.63 -30.08 -11.11
C SER A 240 -11.16 -29.90 -11.53
N GLN A 241 -10.48 -30.99 -11.89
CA GLN A 241 -9.08 -31.03 -12.36
C GLN A 241 -8.83 -30.26 -13.67
N ASP A 242 -9.88 -29.89 -14.41
CA ASP A 242 -9.76 -29.13 -15.68
C ASP A 242 -9.64 -27.61 -15.42
N PHE A 243 -9.67 -27.20 -14.15
CA PHE A 243 -9.61 -25.82 -13.70
C PHE A 243 -8.50 -25.60 -12.68
N GLN A 244 -8.01 -24.36 -12.58
CA GLN A 244 -6.97 -23.96 -11.65
C GLN A 244 -7.25 -22.58 -11.05
N LEU A 245 -6.72 -22.35 -9.84
CA LEU A 245 -6.77 -21.07 -9.14
C LEU A 245 -5.61 -20.17 -9.59
N LEU A 246 -5.85 -18.87 -9.64
CA LEU A 246 -4.80 -17.86 -9.78
C LEU A 246 -4.42 -17.32 -8.40
N CYS A 247 -3.15 -17.45 -8.03
CA CYS A 247 -2.64 -17.06 -6.73
C CYS A 247 -2.04 -15.65 -6.76
N ARG A 248 -2.11 -14.93 -5.64
CA ARG A 248 -1.60 -13.54 -5.51
C ARG A 248 -0.11 -13.40 -5.83
N ASN A 249 0.67 -14.46 -5.61
CA ASN A 249 2.11 -14.50 -5.91
C ASN A 249 2.44 -14.70 -7.40
N GLY A 250 1.46 -14.72 -8.30
CA GLY A 250 1.66 -14.97 -9.74
C GLY A 250 1.61 -16.44 -10.15
N SER A 251 1.63 -17.37 -9.20
CA SER A 251 1.54 -18.80 -9.49
C SER A 251 0.08 -19.26 -9.73
N ARG A 252 -0.06 -20.54 -10.11
CA ARG A 252 -1.34 -21.24 -10.22
C ARG A 252 -1.35 -22.43 -9.28
N ALA A 253 -2.52 -22.77 -8.75
CA ALA A 253 -2.71 -23.91 -7.87
C ALA A 253 -3.94 -24.73 -8.26
N GLU A 254 -4.01 -25.98 -7.78
CA GLU A 254 -5.20 -26.81 -7.94
C GLU A 254 -6.37 -26.23 -7.12
N VAL A 255 -7.61 -26.52 -7.53
CA VAL A 255 -8.81 -25.92 -6.91
C VAL A 255 -9.01 -26.28 -5.43
N THR A 256 -8.39 -27.36 -4.97
CA THR A 256 -8.40 -27.80 -3.57
C THR A 256 -7.48 -26.96 -2.67
N GLU A 257 -6.50 -26.24 -3.24
CA GLU A 257 -5.52 -25.45 -2.48
C GLU A 257 -5.98 -24.01 -2.17
N TRP A 258 -7.29 -23.75 -2.24
CA TRP A 258 -7.87 -22.43 -2.04
C TRP A 258 -7.50 -21.77 -0.70
N ARG A 259 -7.17 -22.55 0.34
CA ARG A 259 -6.68 -22.02 1.62
C ARG A 259 -5.36 -21.26 1.49
N ASN A 260 -4.51 -21.66 0.56
CA ASN A 260 -3.22 -21.02 0.28
C ASN A 260 -3.26 -20.14 -0.98
N CYS A 261 -4.23 -20.38 -1.88
CA CYS A 261 -4.37 -19.68 -3.14
C CYS A 261 -5.76 -19.04 -3.27
N HIS A 262 -5.89 -17.81 -2.77
CA HIS A 262 -7.11 -17.00 -2.86
C HIS A 262 -6.78 -15.51 -3.00
N LEU A 263 -7.77 -14.71 -3.39
CA LEU A 263 -7.62 -13.25 -3.49
C LEU A 263 -7.84 -12.56 -2.14
N ALA A 264 -8.86 -12.99 -1.40
CA ALA A 264 -9.11 -12.57 -0.03
C ALA A 264 -9.98 -13.57 0.71
N ARG A 265 -9.73 -13.73 2.01
CA ARG A 265 -10.70 -14.30 2.95
C ARG A 265 -11.81 -13.27 3.21
N VAL A 266 -13.03 -13.60 2.81
CA VAL A 266 -14.21 -12.74 3.01
C VAL A 266 -14.87 -13.08 4.34
N PRO A 267 -15.03 -12.11 5.26
CA PRO A 267 -15.69 -12.33 6.53
C PRO A 267 -17.21 -12.49 6.35
N ALA A 268 -17.83 -13.23 7.27
CA ALA A 268 -19.28 -13.27 7.40
C ALA A 268 -19.85 -11.91 7.84
N ARG A 269 -21.17 -11.78 7.79
CA ARG A 269 -21.84 -10.61 8.35
C ARG A 269 -21.67 -10.62 9.87
N ALA A 270 -21.65 -9.43 10.44
CA ALA A 270 -21.51 -9.26 11.86
C ALA A 270 -22.47 -8.20 12.39
N VAL A 271 -22.94 -8.41 13.61
CA VAL A 271 -23.62 -7.42 14.43
C VAL A 271 -22.59 -6.41 14.88
N VAL A 272 -22.80 -5.14 14.57
CA VAL A 272 -21.94 -4.04 14.98
C VAL A 272 -22.62 -3.17 16.04
N VAL A 273 -21.82 -2.61 16.94
CA VAL A 273 -22.25 -1.76 18.04
C VAL A 273 -21.25 -0.62 18.28
N ARG A 274 -21.57 0.32 19.17
CA ARG A 274 -20.63 1.38 19.60
C ARG A 274 -19.45 0.81 20.41
N PRO A 275 -18.29 1.51 20.45
CA PRO A 275 -17.12 1.10 21.23
C PRO A 275 -17.37 0.88 22.73
N ASP A 276 -18.23 1.68 23.33
CA ASP A 276 -18.55 1.70 24.76
C ASP A 276 -19.55 0.60 25.19
N MET A 277 -20.26 0.01 24.24
CA MET A 277 -21.19 -1.09 24.49
C MET A 277 -20.45 -2.41 24.71
N ASP A 278 -20.89 -3.18 25.72
CA ASP A 278 -20.37 -4.53 25.98
C ASP A 278 -20.91 -5.54 24.96
N GLY A 279 -20.05 -5.98 24.04
CA GLY A 279 -20.38 -6.98 23.04
C GLY A 279 -20.78 -8.34 23.61
N ALA A 280 -20.34 -8.67 24.83
CA ALA A 280 -20.72 -9.93 25.49
C ALA A 280 -22.21 -9.96 25.84
N VAL A 281 -22.80 -8.82 26.23
CA VAL A 281 -24.23 -8.71 26.52
C VAL A 281 -25.05 -8.98 25.26
N VAL A 282 -24.65 -8.40 24.12
CA VAL A 282 -25.31 -8.63 22.83
C VAL A 282 -25.18 -10.09 22.39
N PHE A 283 -23.99 -10.68 22.56
CA PHE A 283 -23.79 -12.10 22.28
C PHE A 283 -24.65 -12.99 23.17
N GLN A 284 -24.73 -12.75 24.48
CA GLN A 284 -25.53 -13.55 25.40
C GLN A 284 -27.02 -13.50 25.06
N LEU A 285 -27.54 -12.32 24.74
CA LEU A 285 -28.91 -12.12 24.26
C LEU A 285 -29.21 -12.98 23.03
N LEU A 286 -28.37 -12.86 22.00
CA LEU A 286 -28.52 -13.60 20.74
C LEU A 286 -28.26 -15.11 20.91
N ASN A 287 -27.34 -15.50 21.78
CA ASN A 287 -27.00 -16.89 22.05
C ASN A 287 -28.15 -17.64 22.72
N GLN A 288 -28.81 -17.02 23.69
CA GLN A 288 -30.03 -17.58 24.29
C GLN A 288 -31.17 -17.67 23.27
N GLY A 289 -31.29 -16.68 22.39
CA GLY A 289 -32.24 -16.69 21.28
C GLY A 289 -32.05 -17.87 20.34
N GLN A 290 -30.83 -18.05 19.80
CA GLN A 290 -30.54 -19.13 18.85
C GLN A 290 -30.73 -20.52 19.47
N GLN A 291 -30.45 -20.70 20.76
CA GLN A 291 -30.66 -21.97 21.46
C GLN A 291 -32.15 -22.35 21.59
N ARG A 292 -33.04 -21.36 21.64
CA ARG A 292 -34.48 -21.58 21.86
C ARG A 292 -35.32 -21.51 20.58
N PHE A 293 -34.86 -20.78 19.57
CA PHE A 293 -35.66 -20.42 18.39
C PHE A 293 -35.08 -20.87 17.04
N ASN A 294 -34.17 -21.84 17.03
CA ASN A 294 -33.66 -22.47 15.79
C ASN A 294 -33.94 -23.98 15.73
N GLY A 295 -34.88 -24.47 16.54
CA GLY A 295 -35.27 -25.88 16.61
C GLY A 295 -36.50 -26.21 15.76
N VAL A 296 -36.69 -27.48 15.43
CA VAL A 296 -37.88 -27.95 14.70
C VAL A 296 -39.14 -27.76 15.56
N GLY A 297 -40.16 -27.08 15.02
CA GLY A 297 -41.46 -26.88 15.68
C GLY A 297 -41.59 -25.62 16.56
N THR A 298 -40.61 -24.72 16.58
CA THR A 298 -40.73 -23.44 17.28
C THR A 298 -41.64 -22.47 16.51
N LYS A 299 -42.44 -21.68 17.23
CA LYS A 299 -43.37 -20.68 16.64
C LYS A 299 -42.66 -19.51 15.98
N PHE A 300 -41.41 -19.25 16.36
CA PHE A 300 -40.53 -18.25 15.77
C PHE A 300 -39.21 -18.92 15.40
N GLN A 301 -38.69 -18.57 14.22
CA GLN A 301 -37.42 -19.07 13.68
C GLN A 301 -36.48 -17.88 13.49
N MET A 302 -35.32 -17.88 14.15
CA MET A 302 -34.48 -16.67 14.19
C MET A 302 -33.85 -16.36 12.82
N PHE A 303 -33.42 -17.40 12.11
CA PHE A 303 -32.75 -17.26 10.81
C PHE A 303 -33.72 -17.34 9.62
N ASP A 304 -34.88 -18.00 9.75
CA ASP A 304 -35.85 -18.07 8.65
C ASP A 304 -36.61 -16.74 8.44
N SER A 305 -36.74 -16.32 7.19
CA SER A 305 -37.43 -15.09 6.78
C SER A 305 -38.68 -15.34 5.93
N ALA A 306 -38.98 -16.60 5.57
CA ALA A 306 -40.03 -16.95 4.61
C ALA A 306 -41.42 -16.43 5.01
N ALA A 307 -41.74 -16.42 6.30
CA ALA A 307 -43.02 -15.93 6.84
C ALA A 307 -43.30 -14.44 6.56
N TYR A 308 -42.26 -13.67 6.23
CA TYR A 308 -42.34 -12.22 6.02
C TYR A 308 -42.32 -11.82 4.53
N GLY A 309 -42.36 -12.80 3.62
CA GLY A 309 -42.37 -12.56 2.17
C GLY A 309 -41.05 -11.97 1.64
N ALA A 310 -39.94 -12.13 2.36
CA ALA A 310 -38.62 -11.65 2.02
C ALA A 310 -37.54 -12.64 2.49
N GLN A 311 -36.27 -12.36 2.15
CA GLN A 311 -35.13 -13.21 2.51
C GLN A 311 -34.09 -12.41 3.29
N ASN A 312 -33.34 -13.08 4.15
CA ASN A 312 -32.21 -12.53 4.90
C ASN A 312 -32.57 -11.30 5.78
N LEU A 313 -33.71 -11.37 6.47
CA LEU A 313 -34.14 -10.33 7.40
C LEU A 313 -33.43 -10.52 8.76
N LEU A 314 -32.80 -9.46 9.29
CA LEU A 314 -31.93 -9.41 10.48
C LEU A 314 -30.62 -10.20 10.31
N PHE A 315 -30.75 -11.47 9.95
CA PHE A 315 -29.66 -12.40 9.69
C PHE A 315 -29.87 -13.08 8.33
N ARG A 316 -28.82 -13.65 7.74
CA ARG A 316 -28.99 -14.49 6.56
C ARG A 316 -29.78 -15.76 6.89
N ASP A 317 -30.62 -16.17 5.95
CA ASP A 317 -31.42 -17.40 6.08
C ASP A 317 -30.54 -18.66 6.09
N SER A 318 -29.35 -18.57 5.49
CA SER A 318 -28.34 -19.63 5.50
C SER A 318 -27.49 -19.67 6.78
N THR A 319 -27.79 -18.84 7.79
CA THR A 319 -27.04 -18.82 9.04
C THR A 319 -27.37 -20.09 9.84
N THR A 320 -26.33 -20.82 10.25
CA THR A 320 -26.46 -22.02 11.09
C THR A 320 -26.21 -21.73 12.56
N GLY A 321 -25.54 -20.62 12.86
CA GLY A 321 -25.34 -20.15 14.24
C GLY A 321 -24.70 -18.77 14.30
N LEU A 322 -24.67 -18.22 15.51
CA LEU A 322 -24.00 -16.97 15.86
C LEU A 322 -22.87 -17.24 16.86
N VAL A 323 -21.74 -16.59 16.66
CA VAL A 323 -20.55 -16.69 17.54
C VAL A 323 -20.05 -15.33 17.97
N ALA A 324 -19.46 -15.24 19.15
CA ALA A 324 -18.83 -14.02 19.64
C ALA A 324 -17.59 -13.68 18.82
N VAL A 325 -17.41 -12.40 18.48
CA VAL A 325 -16.18 -11.90 17.86
C VAL A 325 -15.16 -11.63 18.96
N THR A 326 -14.03 -12.34 18.94
CA THR A 326 -12.95 -12.23 19.93
C THR A 326 -12.21 -10.90 19.83
N ALA A 327 -11.80 -10.53 18.62
CA ALA A 327 -11.16 -9.24 18.35
C ALA A 327 -12.22 -8.25 17.84
N GLN A 328 -12.87 -7.52 18.76
CA GLN A 328 -13.92 -6.55 18.46
C GLN A 328 -13.36 -5.25 17.87
N ASN A 329 -12.69 -5.38 16.73
CA ASN A 329 -12.07 -4.33 15.96
C ASN A 329 -12.33 -4.65 14.48
N TYR A 330 -12.82 -3.66 13.71
CA TYR A 330 -13.23 -3.92 12.34
C TYR A 330 -12.05 -4.30 11.43
N GLN A 331 -10.87 -3.70 11.61
CA GLN A 331 -9.68 -4.04 10.80
C GLN A 331 -9.28 -5.51 11.00
N THR A 332 -9.28 -5.97 12.25
CA THR A 332 -8.93 -7.36 12.59
C THR A 332 -9.99 -8.34 12.12
N TRP A 333 -11.27 -7.98 12.27
CA TRP A 333 -12.40 -8.80 11.82
C TRP A 333 -12.41 -9.00 10.30
N LEU A 334 -12.19 -7.92 9.56
CA LEU A 334 -12.18 -7.96 8.10
C LEU A 334 -10.96 -8.70 7.55
N GLY A 335 -9.82 -8.60 8.24
CA GLY A 335 -8.54 -9.13 7.78
C GLY A 335 -7.90 -8.19 6.74
N GLU A 336 -6.57 -8.17 6.70
CA GLU A 336 -5.82 -7.21 5.88
C GLU A 336 -6.17 -7.27 4.39
N GLU A 337 -6.27 -8.46 3.81
CA GLU A 337 -6.51 -8.63 2.37
C GLU A 337 -7.86 -8.05 1.93
N TYR A 338 -8.91 -8.37 2.67
CA TYR A 338 -10.26 -7.87 2.38
C TYR A 338 -10.39 -6.38 2.69
N LEU A 339 -9.81 -5.93 3.80
CA LEU A 339 -9.79 -4.52 4.19
C LEU A 339 -9.17 -3.66 3.08
N HIS A 340 -8.04 -4.09 2.53
CA HIS A 340 -7.35 -3.38 1.45
C HIS A 340 -8.15 -3.37 0.14
N ALA A 341 -8.74 -4.50 -0.24
CA ALA A 341 -9.61 -4.55 -1.41
C ALA A 341 -10.81 -3.58 -1.26
N VAL A 342 -11.45 -3.54 -0.10
CA VAL A 342 -12.58 -2.63 0.16
C VAL A 342 -12.12 -1.17 0.24
N GLN A 343 -10.94 -0.88 0.79
CA GLN A 343 -10.35 0.46 0.79
C GLN A 343 -10.15 0.97 -0.64
N ALA A 344 -9.63 0.14 -1.54
CA ALA A 344 -9.46 0.48 -2.95
C ALA A 344 -10.78 0.79 -3.67
N LEU A 345 -11.88 0.13 -3.28
CA LEU A 345 -13.21 0.42 -3.79
C LEU A 345 -13.90 1.60 -3.10
N SER A 346 -13.43 2.00 -1.92
CA SER A 346 -14.08 3.03 -1.08
C SER A 346 -13.91 4.45 -1.63
N CYS A 347 -13.46 4.57 -2.88
CA CYS A 347 -13.43 5.84 -3.57
C CYS A 347 -14.78 6.16 -4.20
N ASP A 348 -15.42 7.24 -3.76
CA ASP A 348 -16.61 7.79 -4.39
C ASP A 348 -16.22 9.01 -5.26
N PRO A 349 -16.53 8.99 -6.58
CA PRO A 349 -16.33 10.13 -7.47
C PRO A 349 -16.92 11.44 -6.93
N ASN A 350 -18.00 11.37 -6.16
CA ASN A 350 -18.70 12.56 -5.64
C ASN A 350 -18.04 13.13 -4.38
N THR A 351 -17.18 12.37 -3.70
CA THR A 351 -16.46 12.81 -2.50
C THR A 351 -15.00 13.15 -2.77
N LEU A 352 -14.53 12.96 -4.01
CA LEU A 352 -13.19 13.35 -4.40
C LEU A 352 -13.05 14.88 -4.35
N PRO A 353 -11.91 15.40 -3.88
CA PRO A 353 -11.65 16.83 -3.98
C PRO A 353 -11.60 17.24 -5.45
N GLU A 354 -12.17 18.42 -5.76
CA GLU A 354 -12.19 18.97 -7.13
C GLU A 354 -10.76 19.19 -7.66
N SER A 355 -9.85 19.57 -6.76
CA SER A 355 -8.43 19.77 -7.03
C SER A 355 -7.51 18.99 -6.08
N LEU A 356 -6.42 18.49 -6.64
CA LEU A 356 -5.27 17.96 -5.93
C LEU A 356 -4.24 19.08 -5.76
N ASN A 357 -4.13 19.61 -4.54
CA ASN A 357 -3.12 20.57 -4.15
C ASN A 357 -1.74 19.91 -4.10
N TRP A 358 -0.91 20.20 -5.09
CA TRP A 358 0.45 19.67 -5.25
C TRP A 358 1.47 20.68 -4.72
N CYS A 359 2.23 20.28 -3.69
CA CYS A 359 3.26 21.12 -3.11
C CYS A 359 4.59 21.01 -3.88
N VAL A 360 5.21 22.15 -4.15
CA VAL A 360 6.52 22.27 -4.79
C VAL A 360 7.40 23.28 -4.03
N VAL A 361 8.71 23.26 -4.24
CA VAL A 361 9.67 24.03 -3.41
C VAL A 361 10.51 25.05 -4.19
N SER A 362 10.35 25.13 -5.51
CA SER A 362 11.03 26.14 -6.34
C SER A 362 10.10 26.88 -7.29
N THR A 363 10.54 28.05 -7.76
CA THR A 363 9.82 28.84 -8.77
C THR A 363 9.67 28.06 -10.08
N GLU A 364 10.72 27.35 -10.50
CA GLU A 364 10.73 26.54 -11.71
C GLU A 364 9.80 25.33 -11.59
N GLU A 365 9.71 24.71 -10.40
CA GLU A 365 8.74 23.66 -10.14
C GLU A 365 7.30 24.19 -10.15
N ILE A 366 7.06 25.42 -9.66
CA ILE A 366 5.75 26.07 -9.79
C ILE A 366 5.36 26.22 -11.26
N TRP A 367 6.26 26.69 -12.11
CA TRP A 367 5.98 26.82 -13.54
C TRP A 367 5.71 25.47 -14.21
N LYS A 368 6.54 24.45 -13.94
CA LYS A 368 6.31 23.10 -14.48
C LYS A 368 4.99 22.50 -13.98
N CYS A 369 4.65 22.72 -12.71
CA CYS A 369 3.39 22.25 -12.13
C CYS A 369 2.19 22.95 -12.77
N GLY A 370 2.29 24.26 -13.06
CA GLY A 370 1.24 25.00 -13.76
C GLY A 370 0.97 24.45 -15.16
N GLU A 371 2.03 24.20 -15.94
CA GLU A 371 1.92 23.57 -17.27
C GLU A 371 1.37 22.15 -17.19
N MET A 372 1.79 21.38 -16.17
CA MET A 372 1.25 20.05 -15.89
C MET A 372 -0.27 20.10 -15.64
N ALA A 373 -0.73 21.02 -14.81
CA ALA A 373 -2.15 21.19 -14.50
C ALA A 373 -2.98 21.54 -15.74
N ILE A 374 -2.48 22.44 -16.60
CA ILE A 374 -3.13 22.82 -17.87
C ILE A 374 -3.18 21.61 -18.82
N ALA A 375 -2.07 20.91 -18.99
CA ALA A 375 -1.98 19.74 -19.86
C ALA A 375 -2.95 18.63 -19.44
N PHE A 376 -3.03 18.35 -18.13
CA PHE A 376 -3.92 17.33 -17.57
C PHE A 376 -5.38 17.73 -17.76
N LYS A 377 -5.72 18.99 -17.47
CA LYS A 377 -7.08 19.52 -17.68
C LYS A 377 -7.52 19.43 -19.14
N ARG A 378 -6.62 19.72 -20.10
CA ARG A 378 -6.92 19.60 -21.55
C ARG A 378 -7.22 18.17 -22.00
N LYS A 379 -6.72 17.16 -21.28
CA LYS A 379 -7.01 15.74 -21.51
C LYS A 379 -8.19 15.22 -20.68
N ASN A 380 -8.93 16.11 -20.00
CA ASN A 380 -10.05 15.77 -19.10
C ASN A 380 -9.64 14.78 -18.00
N LEU A 381 -8.41 14.90 -17.49
CA LEU A 381 -7.96 14.09 -16.37
C LEU A 381 -8.50 14.66 -15.06
N SER A 382 -8.87 13.78 -14.13
CA SER A 382 -9.45 14.15 -12.83
C SER A 382 -8.83 13.36 -11.68
N PRO A 383 -8.63 13.97 -10.49
CA PRO A 383 -8.93 15.38 -10.16
C PRO A 383 -8.02 16.40 -10.88
N THR A 384 -8.41 17.67 -10.89
CA THR A 384 -7.57 18.74 -11.45
C THR A 384 -6.36 18.98 -10.54
N ILE A 385 -5.27 19.58 -11.05
CA ILE A 385 -4.10 19.89 -10.22
C ILE A 385 -4.09 21.39 -9.89
N GLN A 386 -3.80 21.71 -8.64
CA GLN A 386 -3.50 23.06 -8.18
C GLN A 386 -2.12 23.07 -7.53
N CYS A 387 -1.29 24.05 -7.85
CA CYS A 387 0.11 24.08 -7.41
C CYS A 387 0.26 25.05 -6.23
N ILE A 388 0.85 24.56 -5.14
CA ILE A 388 1.16 25.34 -3.94
C ILE A 388 2.68 25.34 -3.77
N SER A 389 3.28 26.48 -3.46
CA SER A 389 4.71 26.55 -3.11
C SER A 389 4.92 26.61 -1.61
N ALA A 390 5.98 25.94 -1.15
CA ALA A 390 6.56 26.13 0.17
C ALA A 390 8.06 26.44 0.04
N LYS A 391 8.72 26.84 1.13
CA LYS A 391 10.15 27.19 1.09
C LYS A 391 11.04 25.95 1.15
N THR A 392 10.62 24.94 1.91
CA THR A 392 11.34 23.67 2.08
C THR A 392 10.40 22.50 1.87
N LYS A 393 10.97 21.30 1.70
CA LYS A 393 10.17 20.07 1.59
C LYS A 393 9.47 19.75 2.91
N GLU A 394 10.11 20.06 4.03
CA GLU A 394 9.57 19.93 5.38
C GLU A 394 8.33 20.82 5.57
N ASP A 395 8.35 22.06 5.05
CA ASP A 395 7.17 22.92 5.03
C ASP A 395 6.02 22.29 4.22
N CYS A 396 6.32 21.66 3.06
CA CYS A 396 5.32 20.89 2.33
C CYS A 396 4.76 19.72 3.15
N MET A 397 5.60 19.00 3.89
CA MET A 397 5.15 17.91 4.76
C MET A 397 4.21 18.42 5.87
N GLU A 398 4.51 19.59 6.45
CA GLU A 398 3.66 20.24 7.45
C GLU A 398 2.31 20.67 6.85
N LEU A 399 2.31 21.26 5.66
CA LEU A 399 1.08 21.63 4.94
C LEU A 399 0.20 20.40 4.67
N ILE A 400 0.80 19.27 4.31
CA ILE A 400 0.05 18.01 4.09
C ILE A 400 -0.49 17.45 5.40
N GLN A 401 0.30 17.49 6.48
CA GLN A 401 -0.16 17.06 7.81
C GLN A 401 -1.36 17.89 8.29
N LYS A 402 -1.36 19.21 8.01
CA LYS A 402 -2.47 20.12 8.30
C LYS A 402 -3.64 20.03 7.31
N LYS A 403 -3.52 19.19 6.27
CA LYS A 403 -4.51 19.03 5.18
C LYS A 403 -4.73 20.30 4.34
N GLU A 404 -3.73 21.17 4.28
CA GLU A 404 -3.71 22.38 3.44
C GLU A 404 -3.11 22.09 2.05
N SER A 405 -2.30 21.05 1.94
CA SER A 405 -1.81 20.45 0.69
C SER A 405 -2.11 18.95 0.66
N HIS A 406 -2.07 18.34 -0.52
CA HIS A 406 -2.43 16.93 -0.68
C HIS A 406 -1.24 16.03 -1.00
N ALA A 407 -0.23 16.52 -1.73
CA ALA A 407 0.86 15.69 -2.24
C ALA A 407 2.18 16.46 -2.41
N VAL A 408 3.30 15.76 -2.22
CA VAL A 408 4.65 16.26 -2.53
C VAL A 408 5.54 15.09 -2.96
N VAL A 409 6.49 15.33 -3.87
CA VAL A 409 7.46 14.31 -4.31
C VAL A 409 8.70 14.38 -3.43
N LEU A 410 9.05 13.28 -2.78
CA LEU A 410 10.14 13.20 -1.80
C LEU A 410 11.16 12.13 -2.18
N GLY A 411 12.44 12.39 -1.83
CA GLY A 411 13.52 11.40 -1.94
C GLY A 411 13.71 10.59 -0.67
N GLY A 412 14.60 9.60 -0.67
CA GLY A 412 14.69 8.61 0.41
C GLY A 412 14.80 9.17 1.84
N ALA A 413 15.66 10.17 2.09
CA ALA A 413 15.77 10.78 3.42
C ALA A 413 14.51 11.57 3.81
N ASP A 414 13.95 12.33 2.86
CA ASP A 414 12.73 13.11 3.06
C ASP A 414 11.51 12.20 3.28
N ILE A 415 11.43 11.05 2.60
CA ILE A 415 10.37 10.04 2.82
C ILE A 415 10.42 9.49 4.24
N TYR A 416 11.63 9.25 4.78
CA TYR A 416 11.79 8.81 6.17
C TYR A 416 11.29 9.89 7.14
N THR A 417 11.66 11.14 6.94
CA THR A 417 11.17 12.27 7.75
C THR A 417 9.65 12.43 7.63
N ALA A 418 9.11 12.37 6.41
CA ALA A 418 7.67 12.48 6.14
C ALA A 418 6.87 11.39 6.87
N GLY A 419 7.34 10.14 6.82
CA GLY A 419 6.66 9.04 7.49
C GLY A 419 6.83 9.04 9.00
N LYS A 420 8.05 9.27 9.50
CA LYS A 420 8.37 9.19 10.94
C LYS A 420 7.88 10.40 11.73
N THR A 421 8.00 11.61 11.19
CA THR A 421 7.70 12.86 11.89
C THR A 421 6.29 13.36 11.58
N TYR A 422 5.86 13.25 10.32
CA TYR A 422 4.59 13.85 9.85
C TYR A 422 3.47 12.82 9.63
N GLY A 423 3.77 11.51 9.74
CA GLY A 423 2.79 10.44 9.57
C GLY A 423 2.30 10.28 8.12
N LEU A 424 3.06 10.76 7.13
CA LEU A 424 2.70 10.67 5.72
C LEU A 424 2.95 9.27 5.15
N VAL A 425 2.22 8.91 4.11
CA VAL A 425 2.30 7.61 3.43
C VAL A 425 2.58 7.78 1.93
N PRO A 426 3.31 6.85 1.30
CA PRO A 426 3.52 6.87 -0.15
C PRO A 426 2.21 6.52 -0.87
N ALA A 427 1.86 7.29 -1.90
CA ALA A 427 0.73 7.04 -2.79
C ALA A 427 1.16 6.36 -4.11
N ALA A 428 2.31 6.75 -4.63
CA ALA A 428 2.92 6.21 -5.84
C ALA A 428 4.43 6.50 -5.83
N GLY A 429 5.19 5.88 -6.72
CA GLY A 429 6.63 6.12 -6.85
C GLY A 429 7.08 6.31 -8.28
N GLU A 430 8.29 6.82 -8.47
CA GLU A 430 8.95 6.83 -9.77
C GLU A 430 9.49 5.44 -10.12
N SER A 431 9.59 5.15 -11.42
CA SER A 431 10.38 4.05 -11.96
C SER A 431 11.48 4.59 -12.88
N TYR A 432 12.65 3.96 -12.86
CA TYR A 432 13.83 4.34 -13.65
C TYR A 432 14.21 3.30 -14.73
N SER A 433 13.46 2.20 -14.83
CA SER A 433 13.67 1.17 -15.85
C SER A 433 12.35 0.53 -16.22
N ALA A 434 12.16 0.26 -17.51
CA ALA A 434 10.96 -0.40 -18.03
C ALA A 434 10.85 -1.86 -17.55
N ASP A 435 11.99 -2.50 -17.26
CA ASP A 435 12.08 -3.92 -16.90
C ASP A 435 12.24 -4.15 -15.38
N ASP A 436 12.53 -3.10 -14.61
CA ASP A 436 12.83 -3.23 -13.18
C ASP A 436 11.60 -2.97 -12.33
N SER A 437 10.90 -4.06 -11.99
CA SER A 437 9.78 -4.04 -11.03
C SER A 437 10.15 -3.55 -9.63
N SER A 438 11.46 -3.39 -9.34
CA SER A 438 11.96 -3.05 -8.01
C SER A 438 12.00 -1.54 -7.74
N ASN A 439 11.85 -0.69 -8.76
CA ASN A 439 11.80 0.79 -8.68
C ASN A 439 12.95 1.37 -7.86
N ALA A 440 14.13 0.77 -7.97
CA ALA A 440 15.26 1.06 -7.10
C ALA A 440 16.55 0.57 -7.75
N TYR A 441 17.68 1.09 -7.28
CA TYR A 441 18.98 0.50 -7.59
C TYR A 441 19.63 0.00 -6.32
N TYR A 442 20.44 -1.05 -6.43
CA TYR A 442 21.15 -1.61 -5.28
C TYR A 442 22.47 -0.89 -5.05
N ALA A 443 22.73 -0.47 -3.81
CA ALA A 443 24.03 0.00 -3.36
C ALA A 443 24.90 -1.22 -3.00
N VAL A 444 26.09 -1.33 -3.59
CA VAL A 444 26.96 -2.50 -3.48
C VAL A 444 28.38 -2.11 -3.08
N VAL A 445 29.11 -3.11 -2.57
CA VAL A 445 30.54 -2.99 -2.21
C VAL A 445 31.35 -3.84 -3.17
N LEU A 446 32.17 -3.19 -3.99
CA LEU A 446 33.01 -3.83 -4.99
C LEU A 446 34.44 -4.02 -4.49
N VAL A 447 35.02 -5.14 -4.90
CA VAL A 447 36.43 -5.46 -4.73
C VAL A 447 36.96 -6.16 -5.97
N LYS A 448 38.26 -6.09 -6.23
CA LYS A 448 38.89 -6.94 -7.23
C LYS A 448 38.89 -8.41 -6.77
N ARG A 449 38.79 -9.32 -7.73
CA ARG A 449 38.94 -10.76 -7.51
C ARG A 449 40.43 -11.05 -7.31
N ASN A 450 40.82 -11.36 -6.07
CA ASN A 450 42.17 -11.74 -5.74
C ASN A 450 42.15 -12.87 -4.67
N PRO A 451 42.37 -14.14 -5.06
CA PRO A 451 42.33 -15.27 -4.13
C PRO A 451 43.38 -15.18 -3.01
N SER A 452 44.54 -14.57 -3.28
CA SER A 452 45.68 -14.53 -2.36
C SER A 452 45.55 -13.45 -1.27
N ASN A 453 44.65 -12.49 -1.44
CA ASN A 453 44.39 -11.39 -0.51
C ASN A 453 42.87 -11.13 -0.39
N ALA A 454 42.10 -12.22 -0.31
CA ALA A 454 40.65 -12.14 -0.17
C ALA A 454 40.28 -11.63 1.23
N PHE A 455 39.30 -10.73 1.29
CA PHE A 455 38.77 -10.17 2.53
C PHE A 455 37.25 -10.00 2.43
N THR A 456 36.59 -9.83 3.57
CA THR A 456 35.13 -9.73 3.67
C THR A 456 34.69 -8.33 4.08
N ILE A 457 33.37 -8.09 4.13
CA ILE A 457 32.81 -6.84 4.64
C ILE A 457 33.23 -6.52 6.09
N ASN A 458 33.63 -7.53 6.86
CA ASN A 458 34.07 -7.38 8.25
C ASN A 458 35.55 -6.93 8.36
N ASP A 459 36.31 -7.05 7.27
CA ASP A 459 37.76 -6.81 7.23
C ASP A 459 38.12 -5.44 6.60
N LEU A 460 37.14 -4.53 6.52
CA LEU A 460 37.32 -3.22 5.86
C LEU A 460 38.25 -2.27 6.62
N LYS A 461 38.48 -2.49 7.92
CA LYS A 461 39.32 -1.62 8.73
C LYS A 461 40.77 -1.62 8.22
N GLY A 462 41.31 -0.43 7.97
CA GLY A 462 42.66 -0.23 7.46
C GLY A 462 42.82 -0.42 5.95
N LYS A 463 41.76 -0.83 5.23
CA LYS A 463 41.77 -0.86 3.76
C LYS A 463 41.72 0.55 3.16
N LYS A 464 42.03 0.65 1.88
CA LYS A 464 41.88 1.88 1.07
C LYS A 464 40.51 1.91 0.41
N SER A 465 39.77 3.02 0.50
CA SER A 465 38.38 3.08 0.02
C SER A 465 38.12 4.13 -1.06
N CYS A 466 37.29 3.78 -2.03
CA CYS A 466 36.84 4.64 -3.12
C CYS A 466 35.35 4.95 -2.98
N HIS A 467 35.00 6.24 -2.91
CA HIS A 467 33.63 6.72 -2.69
C HIS A 467 33.19 7.62 -3.84
N THR A 468 31.88 7.62 -4.14
CA THR A 468 31.34 8.45 -5.23
C THR A 468 31.31 9.96 -4.91
N GLY A 469 31.42 10.29 -3.62
CA GLY A 469 31.43 11.66 -3.09
C GLY A 469 30.82 11.73 -1.69
N LEU A 470 31.21 12.74 -0.92
CA LEU A 470 30.68 13.01 0.42
C LEU A 470 29.15 13.22 0.37
N GLY A 471 28.41 12.57 1.26
CA GLY A 471 26.94 12.72 1.36
C GLY A 471 26.13 12.00 0.26
N ARG A 472 26.77 11.32 -0.70
CA ARG A 472 26.06 10.58 -1.75
C ARG A 472 25.48 9.26 -1.25
N THR A 473 24.30 8.89 -1.74
CA THR A 473 23.52 7.76 -1.22
C THR A 473 24.28 6.43 -1.20
N ALA A 474 24.60 5.85 -2.37
CA ALA A 474 25.25 4.54 -2.44
C ALA A 474 26.76 4.57 -2.14
N GLY A 475 27.42 5.71 -2.39
CA GLY A 475 28.87 5.82 -2.18
C GLY A 475 29.29 6.29 -0.79
N TRP A 476 28.37 6.83 0.02
CA TRP A 476 28.69 7.37 1.35
C TRP A 476 27.60 7.05 2.38
N ASN A 477 26.37 7.54 2.21
CA ASN A 477 25.36 7.48 3.26
C ASN A 477 25.03 6.03 3.67
N ILE A 478 24.75 5.17 2.69
CA ILE A 478 24.43 3.75 2.94
C ILE A 478 25.59 3.00 3.58
N PRO A 479 26.80 2.94 2.96
CA PRO A 479 27.88 2.16 3.52
C PRO A 479 28.34 2.69 4.89
N ILE A 480 28.53 4.00 5.03
CA ILE A 480 29.02 4.58 6.29
C ILE A 480 27.95 4.48 7.38
N GLY A 481 26.69 4.78 7.05
CA GLY A 481 25.57 4.66 7.98
C GLY A 481 25.41 3.25 8.53
N LEU A 482 25.46 2.23 7.67
CA LEU A 482 25.39 0.83 8.10
C LEU A 482 26.59 0.42 8.96
N LEU A 483 27.81 0.84 8.59
CA LEU A 483 29.01 0.55 9.39
C LEU A 483 28.95 1.19 10.77
N ILE A 484 28.38 2.39 10.90
CA ILE A 484 28.16 3.06 12.19
C ILE A 484 27.06 2.34 12.99
N LYS A 485 25.90 2.07 12.36
CA LYS A 485 24.76 1.37 12.99
C LYS A 485 25.18 0.01 13.56
N ARG A 486 26.06 -0.72 12.87
CA ARG A 486 26.61 -2.01 13.30
C ARG A 486 27.74 -1.88 14.34
N GLY A 487 28.16 -0.67 14.69
CA GLY A 487 29.24 -0.41 15.64
C GLY A 487 30.65 -0.75 15.12
N VAL A 488 30.80 -0.94 13.81
CA VAL A 488 32.08 -1.21 13.14
C VAL A 488 32.90 0.08 13.06
N ILE A 489 32.26 1.19 12.66
CA ILE A 489 32.79 2.54 12.81
C ILE A 489 32.18 3.14 14.08
N LYS A 490 33.04 3.63 14.97
CA LYS A 490 32.61 4.34 16.19
C LYS A 490 32.90 5.82 16.00
N THR A 491 31.86 6.64 16.05
CA THR A 491 32.00 8.10 15.97
C THR A 491 32.35 8.66 17.35
N ARG A 492 33.25 9.64 17.38
CA ARG A 492 33.52 10.50 18.55
C ARG A 492 33.13 11.92 18.16
N ASP A 493 32.43 12.62 19.05
CA ASP A 493 32.00 14.01 18.85
C ASP A 493 31.26 14.27 17.52
N CYS A 494 30.68 13.22 16.94
CA CYS A 494 29.81 13.29 15.76
C CYS A 494 30.46 13.79 14.48
N ASN A 495 31.78 13.72 14.43
CA ASN A 495 32.53 13.94 13.22
C ASN A 495 32.63 12.63 12.44
N ILE A 496 31.63 12.36 11.60
CA ILE A 496 31.60 11.19 10.71
C ILE A 496 32.81 11.17 9.77
N PRO A 497 33.17 12.27 9.07
CA PRO A 497 34.40 12.32 8.26
C PRO A 497 35.66 11.89 9.03
N GLN A 498 35.83 12.35 10.27
CA GLN A 498 36.94 11.95 11.15
C GLN A 498 36.93 10.45 11.45
N ALA A 499 35.79 9.90 11.86
CA ALA A 499 35.68 8.48 12.19
C ALA A 499 35.98 7.58 10.98
N VAL A 500 35.54 7.99 9.78
CA VAL A 500 35.83 7.28 8.52
C VAL A 500 37.32 7.36 8.17
N SER A 501 37.94 8.53 8.34
CA SER A 501 39.39 8.75 8.14
C SER A 501 40.27 7.95 9.10
N GLU A 502 39.80 7.65 10.30
CA GLU A 502 40.48 6.78 11.26
C GLU A 502 40.28 5.28 10.95
N PHE A 503 39.16 4.95 10.30
CA PHE A 503 38.80 3.58 9.96
C PHE A 503 39.53 3.06 8.71
N PHE A 504 39.56 3.83 7.63
CA PHE A 504 40.29 3.49 6.40
C PHE A 504 41.71 4.06 6.42
N SER A 505 42.67 3.37 5.79
CA SER A 505 44.07 3.85 5.80
C SER A 505 44.27 5.08 4.92
N ALA A 506 43.54 5.14 3.81
CA ALA A 506 43.42 6.28 2.90
C ALA A 506 42.12 6.13 2.08
N SER A 507 41.55 7.24 1.62
CA SER A 507 40.34 7.20 0.79
C SER A 507 40.41 8.22 -0.36
N CYS A 508 39.53 8.03 -1.34
CA CYS A 508 39.08 9.12 -2.19
C CYS A 508 37.58 9.38 -1.93
N VAL A 509 37.28 10.52 -1.32
CA VAL A 509 35.94 11.01 -1.00
C VAL A 509 35.79 12.42 -1.56
N PRO A 510 35.46 12.55 -2.85
CA PRO A 510 35.26 13.85 -3.48
C PRO A 510 34.26 14.73 -2.71
N GLY A 511 34.58 16.01 -2.54
CA GLY A 511 33.83 16.97 -1.73
C GLY A 511 34.31 17.13 -0.29
N ALA A 512 35.21 16.27 0.20
CA ALA A 512 35.74 16.40 1.55
C ALA A 512 36.71 17.58 1.75
N GLU A 513 37.21 18.20 0.67
CA GLU A 513 38.17 19.32 0.75
C GLU A 513 37.61 20.59 1.44
N GLN A 514 36.29 20.81 1.42
CA GLN A 514 35.70 22.11 1.76
C GLN A 514 35.40 22.35 3.26
N ASP A 515 35.57 21.36 4.15
CA ASP A 515 35.01 21.42 5.52
C ASP A 515 35.97 21.01 6.66
N ASN A 516 37.24 21.48 6.68
CA ASN A 516 38.24 21.03 7.67
C ASN A 516 38.34 19.48 7.76
N SER A 517 37.98 18.77 6.69
CA SER A 517 37.91 17.32 6.74
C SER A 517 39.32 16.73 6.78
N PRO A 518 39.47 15.52 7.33
CA PRO A 518 40.78 14.88 7.41
C PRO A 518 41.42 14.67 6.03
N PRO A 519 42.71 15.02 5.85
CA PRO A 519 43.39 14.90 4.55
C PRO A 519 43.39 13.48 3.97
N LYS A 520 43.31 12.46 4.84
CA LYS A 520 43.22 11.05 4.44
C LYS A 520 42.01 10.75 3.55
N LEU A 521 40.92 11.50 3.68
CA LEU A 521 39.72 11.29 2.86
C LEU A 521 39.93 11.67 1.39
N CYS A 522 40.89 12.54 1.09
CA CYS A 522 41.23 12.99 -0.25
C CYS A 522 42.56 12.41 -0.76
N GLN A 523 43.23 11.57 0.04
CA GLN A 523 44.60 11.13 -0.23
C GLN A 523 44.70 10.37 -1.55
N LEU A 524 43.73 9.51 -1.87
CA LEU A 524 43.71 8.69 -3.08
C LEU A 524 43.14 9.41 -4.31
N CYS A 525 42.53 10.58 -4.15
CA CYS A 525 41.99 11.35 -5.28
C CYS A 525 43.12 11.88 -6.18
N ILE A 526 42.85 12.06 -7.48
CA ILE A 526 43.89 12.31 -8.48
C ILE A 526 43.69 13.58 -9.31
N GLY A 527 42.55 14.26 -9.15
CA GLY A 527 42.20 15.46 -9.92
C GLY A 527 41.99 15.18 -11.40
N ASP A 528 42.06 16.24 -12.19
CA ASP A 528 42.09 16.19 -13.65
C ASP A 528 43.43 15.67 -14.18
N ASP A 529 43.62 15.65 -15.50
CA ASP A 529 44.86 15.15 -16.13
C ASP A 529 46.11 15.96 -15.76
N SER A 530 45.94 17.19 -15.27
CA SER A 530 47.02 18.04 -14.77
C SER A 530 47.19 17.94 -13.24
N GLY A 531 46.38 17.12 -12.57
CA GLY A 531 46.36 16.97 -11.12
C GLY A 531 45.66 18.12 -10.37
N ASN A 532 45.00 19.04 -11.09
CA ASN A 532 44.20 20.11 -10.48
C ASN A 532 42.81 19.58 -10.08
N HIS A 533 42.06 20.35 -9.30
CA HIS A 533 40.71 19.97 -8.84
C HIS A 533 40.66 18.63 -8.08
N LYS A 534 41.78 18.25 -7.43
CA LYS A 534 41.90 17.03 -6.64
C LYS A 534 40.85 17.04 -5.52
N CYS A 535 40.10 15.94 -5.42
CA CYS A 535 39.02 15.78 -4.44
C CYS A 535 37.82 16.72 -4.64
N SER A 536 37.72 17.44 -5.77
CA SER A 536 36.54 18.26 -6.07
C SER A 536 35.29 17.40 -6.26
N ALA A 537 34.14 17.87 -5.81
CA ALA A 537 32.86 17.21 -6.03
C ALA A 537 32.30 17.47 -7.45
N SER A 538 33.15 17.36 -8.47
CA SER A 538 32.80 17.60 -9.87
C SER A 538 33.46 16.55 -10.77
N SER A 539 33.02 16.47 -12.03
CA SER A 539 33.62 15.58 -13.04
C SER A 539 35.06 15.93 -13.42
N GLN A 540 35.62 17.03 -12.90
CA GLN A 540 37.05 17.35 -13.07
C GLN A 540 37.92 16.39 -12.25
N GLU A 541 37.46 15.93 -11.10
CA GLU A 541 38.09 14.83 -10.37
C GLU A 541 37.76 13.50 -11.07
N ARG A 542 38.78 12.81 -11.58
CA ARG A 542 38.60 11.57 -12.34
C ARG A 542 38.05 10.41 -11.50
N TYR A 543 38.24 10.44 -10.17
CA TYR A 543 37.64 9.47 -9.24
C TYR A 543 36.26 9.89 -8.70
N TYR A 544 35.63 10.92 -9.28
CA TYR A 544 34.29 11.37 -8.89
C TYR A 544 33.16 10.49 -9.45
N SER A 545 32.07 10.41 -8.69
CA SER A 545 30.84 9.69 -9.07
C SER A 545 31.01 8.18 -9.19
N TYR A 546 30.01 7.50 -9.76
CA TYR A 546 29.97 6.05 -9.86
C TYR A 546 31.14 5.47 -10.66
N SER A 547 31.33 5.94 -11.90
CA SER A 547 32.44 5.47 -12.75
C SER A 547 33.81 5.82 -12.17
N GLY A 548 33.97 7.00 -11.57
CA GLY A 548 35.24 7.40 -10.94
C GLY A 548 35.59 6.58 -9.70
N ALA A 549 34.62 6.29 -8.83
CA ALA A 549 34.86 5.42 -7.68
C ALA A 549 35.21 3.98 -8.09
N PHE A 550 34.59 3.47 -9.17
CA PHE A 550 34.96 2.19 -9.77
C PHE A 550 36.36 2.25 -10.41
N ARG A 551 36.69 3.32 -11.13
CA ARG A 551 38.01 3.56 -11.69
C ARG A 551 39.11 3.58 -10.63
N CYS A 552 38.86 4.20 -9.48
CA CYS A 552 39.75 4.19 -8.32
C CYS A 552 40.08 2.78 -7.82
N LEU A 553 39.13 1.84 -7.87
CA LEU A 553 39.36 0.43 -7.59
C LEU A 553 40.08 -0.27 -8.75
N ALA A 554 39.66 -0.01 -10.00
CA ALA A 554 40.21 -0.64 -11.19
C ALA A 554 41.70 -0.29 -11.43
N GLU A 555 42.13 0.91 -11.06
CA GLU A 555 43.52 1.39 -11.15
C GLU A 555 44.37 1.07 -9.89
N ASP A 556 43.89 0.20 -8.99
CA ASP A 556 44.60 -0.23 -7.76
C ASP A 556 44.91 0.91 -6.75
N SER A 557 44.26 2.07 -6.90
CA SER A 557 44.36 3.17 -5.95
C SER A 557 43.68 2.83 -4.62
N GLY A 558 42.54 2.14 -4.66
CA GLY A 558 41.82 1.62 -3.49
C GLY A 558 41.59 0.11 -3.52
N ASP A 559 41.31 -0.46 -2.35
CA ASP A 559 41.02 -1.90 -2.17
C ASP A 559 39.51 -2.20 -2.34
N VAL A 560 38.66 -1.21 -2.08
CA VAL A 560 37.19 -1.33 -2.07
C VAL A 560 36.52 -0.10 -2.67
N ALA A 561 35.45 -0.29 -3.44
CA ALA A 561 34.62 0.80 -3.96
C ALA A 561 33.15 0.65 -3.57
N PHE A 562 32.51 1.76 -3.21
CA PHE A 562 31.08 1.81 -2.88
C PHE A 562 30.31 2.48 -4.02
N VAL A 563 29.47 1.73 -4.73
CA VAL A 563 28.80 2.19 -5.96
C VAL A 563 27.40 1.56 -6.12
N LYS A 564 26.72 1.82 -7.24
CA LYS A 564 25.49 1.11 -7.62
C LYS A 564 25.82 -0.19 -8.38
N HIS A 565 24.95 -1.18 -8.29
CA HIS A 565 25.14 -2.50 -8.94
C HIS A 565 25.45 -2.44 -10.44
N SER A 566 24.84 -1.51 -11.19
CA SER A 566 25.04 -1.42 -12.64
C SER A 566 26.41 -0.86 -13.05
N THR A 567 27.16 -0.24 -12.13
CA THR A 567 28.40 0.47 -12.45
C THR A 567 29.47 -0.42 -13.07
N VAL A 568 29.64 -1.67 -12.61
CA VAL A 568 30.62 -2.58 -13.21
C VAL A 568 30.23 -2.88 -14.65
N LEU A 569 28.99 -3.34 -14.86
CA LEU A 569 28.48 -3.72 -16.18
C LEU A 569 28.46 -2.55 -17.17
N GLU A 570 28.36 -1.31 -16.69
CA GLU A 570 28.46 -0.09 -17.51
C GLU A 570 29.91 0.21 -17.95
N ASN A 571 30.92 -0.27 -17.23
CA ASN A 571 32.34 0.09 -17.41
C ASN A 571 33.27 -1.09 -17.74
N THR A 572 32.73 -2.29 -17.97
CA THR A 572 33.51 -3.48 -18.34
C THR A 572 32.98 -4.12 -19.62
N ASP A 573 33.65 -5.18 -20.07
CA ASP A 573 33.21 -6.05 -21.17
C ASP A 573 32.96 -5.27 -22.47
N GLY A 574 33.83 -4.27 -22.72
CA GLY A 574 33.79 -3.42 -23.93
C GLY A 574 32.68 -2.36 -23.95
N ARG A 575 31.90 -2.17 -22.88
CA ARG A 575 30.82 -1.17 -22.84
C ARG A 575 31.31 0.26 -22.62
N ASN A 576 32.46 0.44 -21.99
CA ASN A 576 33.15 1.72 -21.89
C ASN A 576 34.45 1.66 -22.72
N THR A 577 34.57 2.56 -23.69
CA THR A 577 35.70 2.62 -24.64
C THR A 577 36.85 3.52 -24.16
N ASP A 578 36.70 4.16 -23.00
CA ASP A 578 37.75 4.95 -22.36
C ASP A 578 39.03 4.11 -22.15
N SER A 579 40.19 4.76 -22.20
CA SER A 579 41.49 4.09 -22.06
C SER A 579 41.67 3.29 -20.77
N TRP A 580 41.07 3.73 -19.67
CA TRP A 580 41.18 3.07 -18.36
C TRP A 580 40.25 1.85 -18.23
N ALA A 581 39.19 1.75 -19.05
CA ALA A 581 38.11 0.77 -18.90
C ALA A 581 38.06 -0.29 -20.01
N ARG A 582 38.63 0.00 -21.18
CA ARG A 582 38.47 -0.81 -22.41
C ARG A 582 38.82 -2.30 -22.26
N ASP A 583 39.77 -2.63 -21.39
CA ASP A 583 40.32 -3.98 -21.22
C ASP A 583 39.82 -4.67 -19.93
N LEU A 584 38.88 -4.03 -19.20
CA LEU A 584 38.34 -4.59 -17.95
C LEU A 584 37.25 -5.63 -18.24
N ASN A 585 37.31 -6.77 -17.55
CA ASN A 585 36.22 -7.76 -17.56
C ASN A 585 35.42 -7.69 -16.26
N SER A 586 34.10 -7.85 -16.34
CA SER A 586 33.24 -7.86 -15.13
C SER A 586 33.62 -8.97 -14.16
N SER A 587 34.12 -10.11 -14.68
CA SER A 587 34.56 -11.26 -13.89
C SER A 587 35.83 -11.01 -13.05
N ASP A 588 36.52 -9.89 -13.26
CA ASP A 588 37.68 -9.47 -12.45
C ASP A 588 37.26 -8.83 -11.12
N PHE A 589 35.95 -8.66 -10.89
CA PHE A 589 35.38 -7.99 -9.72
C PHE A 589 34.37 -8.89 -9.00
N GLN A 590 34.21 -8.65 -7.70
CA GLN A 590 33.25 -9.34 -6.84
C GLN A 590 32.55 -8.37 -5.90
N LEU A 591 31.39 -8.80 -5.39
CA LEU A 591 30.63 -8.10 -4.37
C LEU A 591 31.01 -8.61 -2.98
N LEU A 592 31.09 -7.72 -1.98
CA LEU A 592 31.11 -8.10 -0.57
C LEU A 592 29.69 -8.05 -0.01
N CYS A 593 29.22 -9.18 0.50
CA CYS A 593 27.86 -9.31 1.01
C CYS A 593 27.81 -8.97 2.51
N PRO A 594 26.69 -8.40 3.00
CA PRO A 594 26.54 -8.08 4.43
C PRO A 594 26.69 -9.25 5.39
N ASN A 595 26.44 -10.48 4.92
CA ASN A 595 26.60 -11.73 5.68
C ASN A 595 28.04 -12.26 5.71
N GLY A 596 29.01 -11.54 5.13
CA GLY A 596 30.41 -11.94 5.05
C GLY A 596 30.78 -12.76 3.81
N ALA A 597 29.79 -13.18 3.00
CA ALA A 597 30.04 -13.88 1.75
C ALA A 597 30.59 -12.93 0.66
N ARG A 598 31.05 -13.53 -0.43
CA ARG A 598 31.40 -12.84 -1.68
C ARG A 598 30.53 -13.40 -2.79
N ALA A 599 30.12 -12.54 -3.73
CA ALA A 599 29.24 -12.92 -4.83
C ALA A 599 29.74 -12.35 -6.16
N GLU A 600 29.26 -12.92 -7.26
CA GLU A 600 29.50 -12.36 -8.59
C GLU A 600 28.72 -11.05 -8.76
N VAL A 601 29.22 -10.15 -9.62
CA VAL A 601 28.59 -8.83 -9.83
C VAL A 601 27.16 -8.91 -10.36
N THR A 602 26.76 -10.03 -10.95
CA THR A 602 25.39 -10.29 -11.43
C THR A 602 24.43 -10.70 -10.32
N GLN A 603 24.92 -11.12 -9.14
CA GLN A 603 24.12 -11.55 -7.98
C GLN A 603 23.85 -10.40 -7.00
N PHE A 604 23.77 -9.17 -7.52
CA PHE A 604 23.59 -7.97 -6.70
C PHE A 604 22.24 -7.95 -5.98
N ALA A 605 21.21 -8.60 -6.52
CA ALA A 605 19.88 -8.65 -5.90
C ALA A 605 19.92 -9.42 -4.57
N GLU A 606 20.79 -10.43 -4.45
CA GLU A 606 21.00 -11.21 -3.24
C GLU A 606 22.17 -10.69 -2.39
N CYS A 607 23.11 -9.93 -2.99
CA CYS A 607 24.32 -9.42 -2.35
C CYS A 607 24.47 -7.90 -2.54
N HIS A 608 23.82 -7.13 -1.66
CA HIS A 608 23.90 -5.67 -1.64
C HIS A 608 23.86 -5.13 -0.21
N LEU A 609 24.22 -3.86 -0.02
CA LEU A 609 24.13 -3.19 1.28
C LEU A 609 22.70 -2.75 1.62
N ALA A 610 22.06 -2.08 0.67
CA ALA A 610 20.67 -1.66 0.74
C ALA A 610 20.13 -1.41 -0.67
N GLN A 611 18.83 -1.61 -0.83
CA GLN A 611 18.10 -1.11 -1.99
C GLN A 611 17.88 0.40 -1.83
N VAL A 612 18.21 1.19 -2.85
CA VAL A 612 17.97 2.64 -2.84
C VAL A 612 16.61 2.92 -3.45
N PRO A 613 15.61 3.32 -2.65
CA PRO A 613 14.25 3.51 -3.12
C PRO A 613 14.16 4.68 -4.10
N ALA A 614 13.30 4.56 -5.11
CA ALA A 614 12.89 5.68 -5.93
C ALA A 614 12.19 6.77 -5.11
N GLN A 615 12.10 7.96 -5.71
CA GLN A 615 11.27 9.03 -5.16
C GLN A 615 9.81 8.56 -5.09
N ALA A 616 9.10 9.03 -4.07
CA ALA A 616 7.70 8.72 -3.85
C ALA A 616 6.88 10.00 -3.72
N ILE A 617 5.65 9.92 -4.20
CA ILE A 617 4.63 10.92 -3.95
C ILE A 617 4.03 10.62 -2.58
N MET A 618 4.28 11.49 -1.61
CA MET A 618 3.87 11.34 -0.21
C MET A 618 2.60 12.16 0.05
N VAL A 619 1.66 11.56 0.77
CA VAL A 619 0.32 12.14 1.06
C VAL A 619 -0.10 11.90 2.50
N HIS A 620 -1.18 12.58 2.92
CA HIS A 620 -1.85 12.28 4.20
C HIS A 620 -2.56 10.91 4.13
N PRO A 621 -2.61 10.10 5.21
CA PRO A 621 -3.28 8.79 5.21
C PRO A 621 -4.77 8.80 4.78
N ASP A 622 -5.46 9.91 5.00
CA ASP A 622 -6.86 10.11 4.57
C ASP A 622 -7.01 10.40 3.07
N THR A 623 -5.93 10.78 2.39
CA THR A 623 -5.95 11.04 0.94
C THR A 623 -6.14 9.74 0.18
N ASN A 624 -7.03 9.75 -0.82
CA ASN A 624 -7.26 8.56 -1.64
C ASN A 624 -6.09 8.32 -2.60
N VAL A 625 -5.17 7.43 -2.19
CA VAL A 625 -3.97 7.08 -2.97
C VAL A 625 -4.30 6.49 -4.35
N PHE A 626 -5.43 5.79 -4.47
CA PHE A 626 -5.83 5.14 -5.72
C PHE A 626 -6.32 6.14 -6.76
N ALA A 627 -7.02 7.18 -6.34
CA ALA A 627 -7.41 8.29 -7.21
C ALA A 627 -6.18 9.06 -7.70
N LEU A 628 -5.20 9.29 -6.82
CA LEU A 628 -3.94 9.94 -7.18
C LEU A 628 -3.14 9.10 -8.17
N TYR A 629 -2.92 7.81 -7.89
CA TYR A 629 -2.21 6.94 -8.82
C TYR A 629 -2.99 6.80 -10.13
N GLY A 630 -4.31 6.68 -10.10
CA GLY A 630 -5.17 6.65 -11.29
C GLY A 630 -5.02 7.88 -12.18
N LEU A 631 -4.91 9.07 -11.59
CA LEU A 631 -4.60 10.30 -12.31
C LEU A 631 -3.23 10.25 -12.99
N LEU A 632 -2.18 9.86 -12.25
CA LEU A 632 -0.80 9.81 -12.76
C LEU A 632 -0.61 8.72 -13.82
N ASP A 633 -1.23 7.56 -13.64
CA ASP A 633 -1.18 6.42 -14.57
C ASP A 633 -1.86 6.78 -15.91
N LYS A 634 -3.00 7.46 -15.88
CA LYS A 634 -3.62 7.98 -17.12
C LYS A 634 -2.88 9.17 -17.71
N ALA A 635 -2.23 10.00 -16.89
CA ALA A 635 -1.44 11.11 -17.40
C ALA A 635 -0.20 10.63 -18.17
N GLN A 636 0.49 9.60 -17.68
CA GLN A 636 1.70 9.11 -18.32
C GLN A 636 1.44 8.44 -19.68
N ASP A 637 0.23 7.91 -19.94
CA ASP A 637 -0.19 7.45 -21.28
C ASP A 637 -0.06 8.57 -22.33
N TYR A 638 -0.26 9.84 -21.92
CA TYR A 638 -0.12 11.00 -22.79
C TYR A 638 1.24 11.69 -22.70
N PHE A 639 1.80 11.79 -21.49
CA PHE A 639 2.90 12.71 -21.17
C PHE A 639 4.15 12.04 -20.59
N GLY A 640 4.15 10.71 -20.41
CA GLY A 640 5.28 9.97 -19.85
C GLY A 640 6.42 9.77 -20.84
N ASN A 641 6.11 9.56 -22.12
CA ASN A 641 7.14 9.44 -23.17
C ASN A 641 7.67 10.83 -23.54
N ASN A 642 8.98 11.06 -23.38
CA ASN A 642 9.62 12.34 -23.70
C ASN A 642 9.59 12.72 -25.19
N ASN A 643 9.22 11.80 -26.08
CA ASN A 643 9.01 12.04 -27.51
C ASN A 643 7.53 12.23 -27.89
N ASN A 644 6.63 12.41 -26.93
CA ASN A 644 5.22 12.61 -27.20
C ASN A 644 4.93 13.95 -27.91
N GLY A 645 3.90 13.97 -28.76
CA GLY A 645 3.40 15.18 -29.43
C GLY A 645 2.28 15.91 -28.66
N ASN A 646 2.06 15.58 -27.38
CA ASN A 646 0.95 16.09 -26.58
C ASN A 646 1.26 17.41 -25.86
N GLY A 647 2.42 18.03 -26.12
CA GLY A 647 2.75 19.39 -25.66
C GLY A 647 3.10 19.53 -24.17
N PHE A 648 3.35 18.43 -23.46
CA PHE A 648 3.89 18.42 -22.10
C PHE A 648 4.66 17.11 -21.85
N LYS A 649 5.65 17.14 -20.97
CA LYS A 649 6.48 15.98 -20.61
C LYS A 649 6.65 15.92 -19.10
N MET A 650 6.21 14.84 -18.48
CA MET A 650 6.27 14.69 -17.01
C MET A 650 7.72 14.55 -16.52
N PHE A 651 8.52 13.75 -17.21
CA PHE A 651 9.88 13.36 -16.82
C PHE A 651 10.96 14.07 -17.66
N ASP A 652 10.68 15.32 -18.08
CA ASP A 652 11.67 16.17 -18.74
C ASP A 652 11.52 17.61 -18.25
N SER A 653 12.60 18.17 -17.73
CA SER A 653 12.67 19.56 -17.28
C SER A 653 13.38 20.49 -18.26
N SER A 654 13.78 20.02 -19.45
CA SER A 654 14.57 20.82 -20.41
C SER A 654 13.92 22.13 -20.87
N ALA A 655 12.59 22.21 -20.83
CA ALA A 655 11.82 23.42 -21.16
C ALA A 655 11.84 24.49 -20.05
N PHE A 656 12.38 24.16 -18.87
CA PHE A 656 12.42 25.01 -17.69
C PHE A 656 13.88 25.28 -17.30
N GLN A 657 14.13 26.36 -16.55
CA GLN A 657 15.48 26.72 -16.09
C GLN A 657 15.94 25.86 -14.90
N GLY A 658 15.83 24.53 -15.02
CA GLY A 658 16.15 23.59 -13.95
C GLY A 658 16.22 22.14 -14.43
N LYS A 659 16.56 21.23 -13.52
CA LYS A 659 16.61 19.77 -13.76
C LYS A 659 15.88 19.04 -12.64
N ASN A 660 15.30 17.88 -12.94
CA ASN A 660 14.58 17.06 -11.97
C ASN A 660 13.50 17.85 -11.22
N LEU A 661 12.70 18.62 -11.96
CA LEU A 661 11.65 19.47 -11.38
C LEU A 661 10.40 18.61 -11.17
N ILE A 662 9.86 18.57 -9.95
CA ILE A 662 8.78 17.68 -9.49
C ILE A 662 9.20 16.20 -9.51
N PHE A 663 9.53 15.67 -10.68
CA PHE A 663 10.02 14.32 -10.91
C PHE A 663 11.45 14.38 -11.46
N LYS A 664 12.22 13.30 -11.29
CA LYS A 664 13.51 13.16 -11.95
C LYS A 664 13.36 13.05 -13.46
N ASP A 665 14.28 13.67 -14.17
CA ASP A 665 14.34 13.59 -15.64
C ASP A 665 14.71 12.18 -16.14
N SER A 666 15.26 11.34 -15.25
CA SER A 666 15.57 9.94 -15.51
C SER A 666 14.40 9.00 -15.25
N ALA A 667 13.26 9.49 -14.77
CA ALA A 667 12.07 8.67 -14.57
C ALA A 667 11.50 8.23 -15.92
N VAL A 668 11.09 6.97 -16.01
CA VAL A 668 10.45 6.39 -17.21
C VAL A 668 8.96 6.15 -17.00
N GLY A 669 8.48 6.29 -15.76
CA GLY A 669 7.07 6.10 -15.40
C GLY A 669 6.81 6.33 -13.91
N ILE A 670 5.53 6.37 -13.56
CA ILE A 670 4.99 6.29 -12.21
C ILE A 670 4.38 4.91 -12.00
N VAL A 671 4.60 4.38 -10.81
CA VAL A 671 4.22 3.02 -10.42
C VAL A 671 3.45 3.03 -9.09
N PRO A 672 2.57 2.05 -8.87
CA PRO A 672 1.79 1.97 -7.65
C PRO A 672 2.65 1.44 -6.50
N VAL A 673 2.25 1.76 -5.27
CA VAL A 673 2.99 1.31 -4.06
C VAL A 673 2.84 -0.17 -3.78
N ARG A 674 1.81 -0.83 -4.31
CA ARG A 674 1.49 -2.25 -4.07
C ARG A 674 1.47 -2.57 -2.57
N GLU A 675 2.34 -3.47 -2.10
CA GLU A 675 2.44 -3.85 -0.69
C GLU A 675 3.32 -2.89 0.15
N ARG A 676 4.05 -1.97 -0.50
CA ARG A 676 4.99 -1.02 0.13
C ARG A 676 4.33 0.29 0.57
N ARG A 677 3.20 0.21 1.29
CA ARG A 677 2.30 1.34 1.61
C ARG A 677 2.74 2.23 2.77
N THR A 678 3.79 1.85 3.47
CA THR A 678 4.34 2.62 4.58
C THR A 678 5.71 3.10 4.17
N TYR A 679 6.17 4.21 4.75
CA TYR A 679 7.54 4.67 4.53
C TYR A 679 8.56 3.56 4.88
N VAL A 680 8.28 2.75 5.91
CA VAL A 680 9.15 1.64 6.32
C VAL A 680 9.27 0.59 5.21
N LYS A 681 8.13 0.11 4.69
CA LYS A 681 8.13 -0.89 3.60
C LYS A 681 8.62 -0.32 2.27
N TRP A 682 8.42 0.98 2.01
CA TRP A 682 8.90 1.65 0.80
C TRP A 682 10.42 1.81 0.79
N LEU A 683 10.99 2.26 1.91
CA LEU A 683 12.43 2.50 2.03
C LEU A 683 13.23 1.21 2.20
N GLY A 684 12.67 0.21 2.89
CA GLY A 684 13.39 -1.00 3.28
C GLY A 684 14.20 -0.81 4.57
N GLY A 685 14.34 -1.90 5.32
CA GLY A 685 14.96 -1.87 6.66
C GLY A 685 16.42 -1.43 6.62
N GLU A 686 17.20 -1.95 5.68
CA GLU A 686 18.63 -1.67 5.53
C GLU A 686 18.88 -0.20 5.18
N TYR A 687 18.01 0.40 4.35
CA TYR A 687 18.12 1.81 4.01
C TYR A 687 17.85 2.69 5.24
N ILE A 688 16.82 2.35 6.03
CA ILE A 688 16.48 3.07 7.27
C ILE A 688 17.60 2.94 8.30
N ASP A 689 18.13 1.73 8.49
CA ASP A 689 19.27 1.49 9.37
C ASP A 689 20.48 2.35 8.99
N SER A 690 20.71 2.54 7.69
CA SER A 690 21.77 3.43 7.22
C SER A 690 21.52 4.89 7.59
N LEU A 691 20.29 5.39 7.43
CA LEU A 691 19.92 6.76 7.83
C LEU A 691 20.04 6.95 9.34
N GLU A 692 19.52 6.01 10.13
CA GLU A 692 19.59 6.06 11.59
C GLU A 692 21.02 5.98 12.11
N GLY A 693 21.88 5.20 11.45
CA GLY A 693 23.31 5.15 11.74
C GLY A 693 23.98 6.51 11.62
N LEU A 694 23.62 7.30 10.60
CA LEU A 694 24.11 8.67 10.43
C LEU A 694 23.47 9.67 11.41
N GLN A 695 22.27 9.38 11.91
CA GLN A 695 21.49 10.25 12.82
C GLN A 695 21.70 9.97 14.32
N THR A 696 22.53 8.99 14.70
CA THR A 696 22.63 8.46 16.08
C THR A 696 22.63 9.52 17.21
N PRO A 697 21.97 9.25 18.37
CA PRO A 697 21.75 10.22 19.47
C PRO A 697 22.99 10.82 20.13
N GLN A 698 24.18 10.24 19.91
CA GLN A 698 25.44 10.87 20.33
C GLN A 698 25.65 12.24 19.67
N CYS A 699 24.89 12.53 18.59
CA CYS A 699 25.02 13.69 17.72
C CYS A 699 23.89 14.70 17.79
N SER A 700 22.82 14.41 18.53
CA SER A 700 21.65 15.29 18.66
C SER A 700 21.83 16.39 19.72
N GLY A 701 23.01 16.48 20.36
CA GLY A 701 23.25 17.33 21.54
C GLY A 701 24.00 18.65 21.29
N ALA A 702 24.39 18.97 20.05
CA ALA A 702 25.23 20.13 19.78
C ALA A 702 24.49 21.48 19.75
N ASP A 703 23.18 21.50 19.49
CA ASP A 703 22.41 22.77 19.41
C ASP A 703 21.85 23.28 20.74
N ASN A 704 21.90 22.49 21.82
CA ASN A 704 21.32 22.90 23.10
C ASN A 704 22.30 23.56 24.09
N LYS A 705 23.60 23.68 23.76
CA LYS A 705 24.59 24.28 24.66
C LYS A 705 24.76 25.79 24.51
N ILE A 706 24.30 26.41 23.42
CA ILE A 706 24.41 27.86 23.22
C ILE A 706 23.28 28.63 23.93
N ARG A 707 22.13 27.99 24.19
CA ARG A 707 20.98 28.65 24.85
C ARG A 707 21.07 28.68 26.38
N GLN A 708 21.89 27.81 27.00
CA GLN A 708 22.00 27.75 28.47
C GLN A 708 22.94 28.80 29.07
N HIS A 709 23.84 29.43 28.30
CA HIS A 709 24.70 30.51 28.81
C HIS A 709 24.09 31.92 28.73
N LEU A 710 22.99 32.12 27.99
CA LEU A 710 22.27 33.40 27.97
C LEU A 710 21.16 33.53 29.03
N LEU A 711 20.82 32.45 29.75
CA LEU A 711 19.73 32.44 30.73
C LEU A 711 20.17 32.46 32.20
N MET A 712 21.48 32.47 32.50
CA MET A 712 22.00 32.42 33.88
C MET A 712 22.45 33.78 34.44
N THR A 713 22.17 34.91 33.77
CA THR A 713 22.49 36.26 34.29
C THR A 713 21.27 37.08 34.71
N ALA A 714 20.06 36.51 34.72
CA ALA A 714 18.84 37.24 35.10
C ALA A 714 17.96 36.46 36.08
N ALA A 715 18.43 36.28 37.32
CA ALA A 715 17.56 35.91 38.45
C ALA A 715 18.22 36.23 39.80
N ILE A 716 18.11 37.48 40.27
CA ILE A 716 18.23 37.84 41.68
C ILE A 716 16.79 38.13 42.17
N PRO A 717 16.26 37.46 43.21
CA PRO A 717 14.87 37.59 43.58
C PRO A 717 14.64 38.76 44.54
N LEU A 718 13.72 39.67 44.16
CA LEU A 718 13.06 40.60 45.08
C LEU A 718 11.95 39.85 45.83
N LEU A 719 12.22 39.54 47.10
CA LEU A 719 11.22 39.24 48.12
C LEU A 719 11.57 40.12 49.32
N ILE A 720 10.82 41.20 49.51
CA ILE A 720 10.55 41.91 50.78
C ILE A 720 9.73 43.15 50.40
N LEU A 721 8.54 43.28 50.99
CA LEU A 721 7.70 44.48 51.23
C LEU A 721 6.23 44.26 50.85
N CYS A 722 5.49 43.66 51.77
CA CYS A 722 4.09 43.99 51.94
C CYS A 722 3.77 43.88 53.44
N GLN A 723 3.90 44.99 54.16
CA GLN A 723 3.07 45.33 55.32
C GLN A 723 3.41 46.76 55.79
N ILE A 724 2.37 47.43 56.29
CA ILE A 724 2.33 48.74 56.95
C ILE A 724 2.10 49.91 55.97
N GLN A 725 0.83 50.32 55.85
CA GLN A 725 0.41 51.64 56.35
C GLN A 725 -1.12 51.73 56.34
N GLY A 726 -1.70 51.81 57.54
CA GLY A 726 -2.97 52.49 57.76
C GLY A 726 -2.65 53.78 58.52
N LEU A 727 -3.15 54.91 58.01
CA LEU A 727 -3.59 56.11 58.72
C LEU A 727 -3.99 57.17 57.69
N ASP A 728 -5.20 57.68 57.90
CA ASP A 728 -5.95 58.78 57.26
C ASP A 728 -6.53 58.59 55.84
#